data_AF-A0A9E1BFQ6-F1
#
_entry.id   AF-A0A9E1BFQ6-F1
#
_cell.length_a   1.000
_cell.length_b   1.000
_cell.length_c   1.000
_cell.angle_alpha   90.00
_cell.angle_beta   90.00
_cell.angle_gamma   90.00
#
_symmetry.space_group_name_H-M   'P 1'
#
loop_
_entity.id
_entity.type
_entity.pdbx_description
1 polymer ?
#
loop_
_entity_poly.entity_id
_entity_poly.type
_entity_poly.pdbx_seq_one_letter_code
_entity_poly.pdbx_strand_id
1 'polypeptide(L)'
;MRREVCKMQEKTQQEAADYLAQNHRRRTWKKIISILACIVVFCTTYALILPAITLENHTTYCGLEEHQHGLECYERTLICGQEETDVTVHAHTDGCYASEDVLKCALKEGEEIPGHTHTDKCYESVLTCRQEEHTHKLSCYSDPEADLESPEDWSRSVSCVKLTGNWRSDLIAVAESQLGYTESSRNYRVDEDGETKKGYTRYGEWYGDPYGDWDAMFVSFCLDYAGVKDFPLEASCPCWTEILQKEEYGLYRTKEAYTPKAGDLIFLDTDGNSIADHVGLVMKLLDATETEPARLRTIEGNSDNCVQYADYNRDDARILGYGELLEEPRVEYRWSQGGMEVLLSVPQDEELPEDAELVVERLTPENDGSGYGEKYAASQEEFAAKEATAISYFDLFQVSLQAEGKKVLPQKEATLEIRLLEDEYPVRPHMEFYHYSENGTAAPASNLHEEAGSLTGSFATKLSGEYAVVGAADVSADAPPVRAQDTREASTITPHKTIDAFRDGVDNPDTTLDNTATDKTDLYRLYLDAELSGQIEPIDLLIVADQSGSMHMDYDSNDTTEQYKDMQDEAGNAIFRDQAVRLVLNGTDNIEDRAVYEANKKKGLIYQFLAANDENNVAVVGFQGIGQYGYYADYDRDNNTDAETILEWTSDPQRADIEGQRENATNYCAGFLQADRMLDDPAVANNGHKKVILFLSDGIPTCHIASKWGGYYRGGTGNSTNTATANTTDQYFNELRTNHPDVIIDTVSIRAGDALTRLQSMADAGGGYCYSVNKTEDLKTALKKLMFGALYSNLAIEDTLSLDVDLYDGQPDFKVTLKEADGTVKVLYENKAITSDGTSILASVSYHSGTRKVSAVFVPTYTPKPGSTITLSFNVKTSQSAYQKYAKEGYQEVTGNANTDYNGNATSSGQGGFPSNALAQVTYWKDGVADSQKYPHPVVQAVTCKVVIQKTDSRDSTKMLSGAEFTLYREAFAGETGVTLDGQDGSYVMVGEKLTTDKNGQLIMDNLIPGDYCLVETKAPDHYRKLTAPVPFTLSRKTDGTGQIEGSDLTITVDEETLPALWVPNIPWDHELPQTGGIGSVSYTAGGLLLTAAAILLLYKKKKRRREDFASS
;
A
#
# COMPACT_ATOMS: atom_id res chain seq x y z
N MET A 1 36.84 -67.68 22.26
CA MET A 1 37.80 -66.56 22.15
C MET A 1 37.48 -65.54 21.06
N ARG A 2 37.32 -65.87 19.76
CA ARG A 2 36.91 -64.86 18.74
C ARG A 2 35.55 -64.19 19.00
N ARG A 3 34.60 -64.87 19.65
CA ARG A 3 33.31 -64.28 20.08
C ARG A 3 33.39 -63.36 21.30
N GLU A 4 34.44 -63.47 22.13
CA GLU A 4 34.58 -62.60 23.31
C GLU A 4 35.38 -61.33 23.00
N VAL A 5 36.32 -61.38 22.06
CA VAL A 5 37.05 -60.19 21.61
C VAL A 5 36.15 -59.27 20.78
N CYS A 6 35.25 -59.83 19.96
CA CYS A 6 34.25 -59.06 19.22
C CYS A 6 33.24 -58.36 20.16
N LYS A 7 32.78 -59.06 21.21
CA LYS A 7 31.91 -58.48 22.25
C LYS A 7 32.62 -57.41 23.08
N MET A 8 33.93 -57.52 23.30
CA MET A 8 34.70 -56.47 24.00
C MET A 8 34.98 -55.25 23.12
N GLN A 9 35.16 -55.40 21.80
CA GLN A 9 35.31 -54.28 20.88
C GLN A 9 34.00 -53.51 20.66
N GLU A 10 32.85 -54.19 20.54
CA GLU A 10 31.55 -53.52 20.48
C GLU A 10 31.24 -52.80 21.80
N LYS A 11 31.53 -53.43 22.95
CA LYS A 11 31.31 -52.81 24.27
C LYS A 11 32.18 -51.57 24.48
N THR A 12 33.44 -51.58 24.03
CA THR A 12 34.34 -50.41 24.15
C THR A 12 34.00 -49.29 23.17
N GLN A 13 33.48 -49.59 21.97
CA GLN A 13 32.99 -48.56 21.06
C GLN A 13 31.65 -47.95 21.52
N GLN A 14 30.79 -48.75 22.13
CA GLN A 14 29.51 -48.27 22.70
C GLN A 14 29.76 -47.42 23.97
N GLU A 15 30.68 -47.82 24.84
CA GLU A 15 31.11 -47.01 25.99
C GLU A 15 31.81 -45.70 25.57
N ALA A 16 32.55 -45.68 24.46
CA ALA A 16 33.17 -44.46 23.94
C ALA A 16 32.16 -43.49 23.30
N ALA A 17 31.14 -44.01 22.60
CA ALA A 17 30.05 -43.21 22.06
C ALA A 17 29.16 -42.64 23.18
N ASP A 18 28.85 -43.44 24.20
CA ASP A 18 28.12 -42.98 25.38
C ASP A 18 28.91 -41.92 26.17
N TYR A 19 30.24 -42.05 26.26
CA TYR A 19 31.10 -41.07 26.92
C TYR A 19 31.12 -39.72 26.16
N LEU A 20 31.15 -39.73 24.83
CA LEU A 20 31.08 -38.52 24.01
C LEU A 20 29.70 -37.86 24.07
N ALA A 21 28.62 -38.64 24.03
CA ALA A 21 27.25 -38.14 24.18
C ALA A 21 27.02 -37.54 25.57
N GLN A 22 27.56 -38.16 26.63
CA GLN A 22 27.49 -37.66 27.99
C GLN A 22 28.35 -36.40 28.18
N ASN A 23 29.49 -36.28 27.49
CA ASN A 23 30.34 -35.08 27.53
C ASN A 23 29.72 -33.90 26.77
N HIS A 24 29.01 -34.14 25.66
CA HIS A 24 28.23 -33.11 24.98
C HIS A 24 27.07 -32.63 25.86
N ARG A 25 26.28 -33.55 26.44
CA ARG A 25 25.23 -33.20 27.42
C ARG A 25 25.79 -32.43 28.61
N ARG A 26 26.95 -32.82 29.16
CA ARG A 26 27.61 -32.08 30.25
C ARG A 26 28.11 -30.70 29.84
N ARG A 27 28.58 -30.51 28.60
CA ARG A 27 28.97 -29.17 28.11
C ARG A 27 27.76 -28.27 27.89
N THR A 28 26.67 -28.79 27.33
CA THR A 28 25.43 -28.03 27.16
C THR A 28 24.77 -27.75 28.51
N TRP A 29 24.74 -28.73 29.43
CA TRP A 29 24.28 -28.54 30.81
C TRP A 29 25.16 -27.58 31.60
N LYS A 30 26.49 -27.57 31.41
CA LYS A 30 27.35 -26.55 32.03
C LYS A 30 27.08 -25.16 31.48
N LYS A 31 26.81 -25.01 30.18
CA LYS A 31 26.40 -23.71 29.61
C LYS A 31 25.03 -23.27 30.14
N ILE A 32 24.05 -24.16 30.18
CA ILE A 32 22.70 -23.89 30.71
C ILE A 32 22.74 -23.62 32.20
N ILE A 33 23.47 -24.40 33.01
CA ILE A 33 23.66 -24.16 34.45
C ILE A 33 24.45 -22.88 34.68
N SER A 34 25.46 -22.55 33.87
CA SER A 34 26.16 -21.27 34.01
C SER A 34 25.27 -20.10 33.66
N ILE A 35 24.43 -20.19 32.63
CA ILE A 35 23.45 -19.14 32.29
C ILE A 35 22.38 -19.06 33.38
N LEU A 36 21.82 -20.18 33.84
CA LEU A 36 20.87 -20.22 34.96
C LEU A 36 21.51 -19.76 36.27
N ALA A 37 22.79 -20.02 36.52
CA ALA A 37 23.49 -19.52 37.69
C ALA A 37 23.75 -18.01 37.54
N CYS A 38 24.05 -17.52 36.34
CA CYS A 38 24.13 -16.08 36.08
C CYS A 38 22.77 -15.41 36.23
N ILE A 39 21.68 -16.03 35.76
CA ILE A 39 20.32 -15.52 35.90
C ILE A 39 19.85 -15.62 37.35
N VAL A 40 20.13 -16.71 38.08
CA VAL A 40 19.78 -16.82 39.50
C VAL A 40 20.63 -15.87 40.32
N VAL A 41 21.93 -15.72 40.06
CA VAL A 41 22.77 -14.71 40.72
C VAL A 41 22.28 -13.32 40.36
N PHE A 42 21.93 -13.04 39.10
CA PHE A 42 21.41 -11.74 38.68
C PHE A 42 20.03 -11.46 39.28
N CYS A 43 19.09 -12.40 39.26
CA CYS A 43 17.76 -12.25 39.85
C CYS A 43 17.79 -12.26 41.38
N THR A 44 18.69 -13.00 42.04
CA THR A 44 18.84 -12.96 43.50
C THR A 44 19.61 -11.73 43.94
N THR A 45 20.64 -11.28 43.22
CA THR A 45 21.24 -9.96 43.47
C THR A 45 20.22 -8.89 43.20
N TYR A 46 19.55 -8.85 42.05
CA TYR A 46 18.49 -7.88 41.75
C TYR A 46 17.34 -7.90 42.77
N ALA A 47 16.87 -9.07 43.22
CA ALA A 47 15.82 -9.20 44.24
C ALA A 47 16.28 -8.96 45.68
N LEU A 48 17.58 -9.10 45.99
CA LEU A 48 18.17 -8.72 47.30
C LEU A 48 18.63 -7.26 47.32
N ILE A 49 18.88 -6.68 46.15
CA ILE A 49 19.28 -5.29 45.94
C ILE A 49 18.04 -4.38 45.88
N LEU A 50 16.87 -4.86 45.45
CA LEU A 50 15.63 -4.07 45.39
C LEU A 50 15.15 -3.55 46.76
N PRO A 51 15.18 -4.33 47.87
CA PRO A 51 14.88 -3.79 49.20
C PRO A 51 16.07 -3.07 49.87
N ALA A 52 17.30 -3.25 49.37
CA ALA A 52 18.53 -2.71 49.97
C ALA A 52 19.03 -1.40 49.31
N ILE A 53 18.76 -1.18 48.01
CA ILE A 53 19.00 0.10 47.32
C ILE A 53 17.90 1.12 47.61
N THR A 54 16.72 0.68 48.07
CA THR A 54 15.69 1.60 48.59
C THR A 54 15.80 1.86 50.10
N LEU A 55 16.88 1.42 50.76
CA LEU A 55 17.06 1.58 52.22
C LEU A 55 18.50 1.87 52.67
N GLU A 56 19.40 2.25 51.75
CA GLU A 56 20.73 2.80 52.06
C GLU A 56 21.00 4.02 51.17
N ASN A 57 20.28 5.12 51.44
CA ASN A 57 20.73 6.48 51.21
C ASN A 57 19.88 7.39 52.08
N HIS A 58 20.16 7.42 53.39
CA HIS A 58 19.74 8.54 54.22
C HIS A 58 20.61 9.75 53.91
N THR A 59 20.64 10.17 52.64
CA THR A 59 21.19 11.46 52.26
C THR A 59 20.18 12.50 52.72
N THR A 60 20.50 13.19 53.80
CA THR A 60 19.64 14.22 54.35
C THR A 60 20.13 15.58 53.88
N TYR A 61 19.24 16.36 53.28
CA TYR A 61 19.53 17.65 52.68
C TYR A 61 19.31 18.82 53.65
N CYS A 62 19.06 18.54 54.94
CA CYS A 62 18.87 19.57 55.97
C CYS A 62 20.18 20.10 56.57
N GLY A 63 21.33 19.49 56.25
CA GLY A 63 22.66 19.97 56.68
C GLY A 63 22.98 19.84 58.18
N LEU A 64 22.20 19.05 58.93
CA LEU A 64 22.37 18.81 60.37
C LEU A 64 22.71 17.33 60.62
N GLU A 65 23.63 17.05 61.54
CA GLU A 65 23.96 15.68 61.99
C GLU A 65 23.02 15.24 63.12
N GLU A 66 22.65 13.95 63.18
CA GLU A 66 21.86 13.41 64.29
C GLU A 66 22.68 13.36 65.60
N HIS A 67 22.11 13.83 66.71
CA HIS A 67 22.78 13.86 68.02
C HIS A 67 21.81 13.50 69.16
N GLN A 68 22.23 12.59 70.05
CA GLN A 68 21.55 12.25 71.30
C GLN A 68 22.56 12.08 72.44
N HIS A 69 22.19 12.50 73.66
CA HIS A 69 23.08 12.45 74.82
C HIS A 69 23.22 11.05 75.43
N GLY A 70 24.45 10.53 75.49
CA GLY A 70 24.82 9.29 76.21
C GLY A 70 25.25 9.54 77.66
N LEU A 71 25.47 8.47 78.45
CA LEU A 71 25.88 8.57 79.87
C LEU A 71 27.22 9.31 80.06
N GLU A 72 28.12 9.24 79.07
CA GLU A 72 29.38 9.98 79.02
C GLU A 72 29.22 11.50 78.93
N CYS A 73 28.04 12.01 78.58
CA CYS A 73 27.75 13.44 78.51
C CYS A 73 27.40 14.07 79.88
N TYR A 74 27.45 13.31 80.97
CA TYR A 74 27.11 13.75 82.32
C TYR A 74 28.29 13.60 83.31
N GLU A 75 28.64 14.66 84.04
CA GLU A 75 29.74 14.67 85.04
C GLU A 75 29.20 14.84 86.48
N ARG A 76 29.81 14.17 87.48
CA ARG A 76 29.41 14.23 88.90
C ARG A 76 30.15 15.33 89.66
N THR A 77 29.42 16.28 90.24
CA THR A 77 29.98 17.42 90.99
C THR A 77 29.56 17.37 92.47
N LEU A 78 30.46 17.71 93.40
CA LEU A 78 30.20 17.70 94.85
C LEU A 78 29.46 18.99 95.27
N ILE A 79 28.39 18.87 96.05
CA ILE A 79 27.51 19.99 96.41
C ILE A 79 27.54 20.41 97.90
N CYS A 80 28.31 19.73 98.76
CA CYS A 80 28.46 20.14 100.17
C CYS A 80 29.77 20.89 100.43
N GLY A 81 29.69 22.11 100.97
CA GLY A 81 30.83 23.00 101.17
C GLY A 81 31.52 22.89 102.54
N GLN A 82 31.64 21.70 103.12
CA GLN A 82 32.28 21.48 104.43
C GLN A 82 33.58 20.68 104.30
N GLU A 83 34.61 21.03 105.09
CA GLU A 83 35.86 20.28 105.20
C GLU A 83 35.76 19.21 106.31
N GLU A 84 36.45 18.07 106.16
CA GLU A 84 36.41 16.95 107.12
C GLU A 84 37.37 17.19 108.30
N THR A 85 36.93 16.96 109.55
CA THR A 85 37.73 17.23 110.79
C THR A 85 37.45 16.23 111.93
N ASP A 86 38.39 16.09 112.88
CA ASP A 86 38.38 15.14 114.03
C ASP A 86 38.02 15.77 115.41
N VAL A 87 37.70 14.93 116.41
CA VAL A 87 37.16 15.25 117.77
C VAL A 87 38.13 15.98 118.73
N THR A 88 37.65 16.93 119.56
CA THR A 88 38.47 17.65 120.60
C THR A 88 37.79 17.77 121.99
N VAL A 89 38.56 17.97 123.08
CA VAL A 89 38.10 17.90 124.51
C VAL A 89 38.21 19.24 125.27
N HIS A 90 37.24 19.57 126.13
CA HIS A 90 37.17 20.83 126.91
C HIS A 90 38.06 20.86 128.18
N ALA A 91 38.79 21.97 128.41
CA ALA A 91 39.63 22.23 129.59
C ALA A 91 39.42 23.66 130.14
N HIS A 92 39.46 23.85 131.47
CA HIS A 92 39.23 25.18 132.08
C HIS A 92 40.49 26.05 132.03
N THR A 93 40.28 27.36 131.97
CA THR A 93 41.34 28.37 131.94
C THR A 93 41.14 29.40 133.03
N ASP A 94 42.19 30.16 133.37
CA ASP A 94 42.15 31.22 134.39
C ASP A 94 40.97 32.21 134.20
N GLY A 95 40.49 32.38 132.96
CA GLY A 95 39.29 33.17 132.65
C GLY A 95 37.97 32.64 133.24
N CYS A 96 37.93 31.39 133.66
CA CYS A 96 36.78 30.73 134.29
C CYS A 96 36.68 31.05 135.79
N TYR A 97 37.73 31.65 136.36
CA TYR A 97 37.89 31.92 137.78
C TYR A 97 37.71 33.45 138.05
N ALA A 98 37.10 33.83 139.19
CA ALA A 98 36.88 35.23 139.64
C ALA A 98 37.75 35.55 140.86
N SER A 99 37.76 36.80 141.32
CA SER A 99 38.70 37.30 142.34
C SER A 99 38.64 36.68 143.75
N GLU A 100 37.71 35.77 144.08
CA GLU A 100 37.65 35.05 145.37
C GLU A 100 37.50 33.51 145.18
N ASP A 101 38.01 32.93 144.09
CA ASP A 101 38.04 31.46 143.86
C ASP A 101 36.67 30.75 143.83
N VAL A 102 35.72 31.28 143.07
CA VAL A 102 34.50 30.55 142.71
C VAL A 102 34.37 30.44 141.19
N LEU A 103 34.05 29.23 140.72
CA LEU A 103 34.01 28.84 139.30
C LEU A 103 32.73 29.32 138.60
N LYS A 104 32.87 29.84 137.38
CA LYS A 104 31.75 30.37 136.56
C LYS A 104 31.34 29.48 135.39
N CYS A 105 32.17 28.53 134.99
CA CYS A 105 31.89 27.66 133.84
C CYS A 105 30.93 26.53 134.23
N ALA A 106 29.92 26.27 133.39
CA ALA A 106 28.94 25.20 133.57
C ALA A 106 29.37 23.86 132.94
N LEU A 107 30.39 23.89 132.09
CA LEU A 107 30.89 22.72 131.37
C LEU A 107 31.97 22.03 132.19
N LYS A 108 31.94 20.70 132.18
CA LYS A 108 32.91 19.91 132.92
C LYS A 108 34.16 19.70 132.08
N GLU A 109 35.30 19.80 132.74
CA GLU A 109 36.58 19.41 132.16
C GLU A 109 36.51 17.95 131.69
N GLY A 110 36.90 17.71 130.44
CA GLY A 110 36.91 16.38 129.83
C GLY A 110 35.75 16.05 128.86
N GLU A 111 34.89 17.00 128.50
CA GLU A 111 33.79 16.74 127.54
C GLU A 111 34.29 16.78 126.07
N GLU A 112 34.06 15.71 125.30
CA GLU A 112 34.45 15.54 123.87
C GLU A 112 33.44 16.17 122.89
N ILE A 113 33.94 16.79 121.81
CA ILE A 113 33.15 17.44 120.73
C ILE A 113 33.43 16.72 119.37
N PRO A 114 32.44 16.06 118.70
CA PRO A 114 32.65 15.26 117.48
C PRO A 114 32.83 16.03 116.14
N GLY A 115 33.42 15.38 115.09
CA GLY A 115 33.71 15.91 113.72
C GLY A 115 32.92 15.29 112.53
N HIS A 116 33.23 15.64 111.24
CA HIS A 116 32.38 15.45 110.00
C HIS A 116 33.04 14.72 108.78
N THR A 117 32.27 13.94 107.97
CA THR A 117 32.68 13.19 106.72
C THR A 117 31.57 13.09 105.62
N HIS A 118 31.91 13.04 104.31
CA HIS A 118 30.96 13.02 103.15
C HIS A 118 30.34 11.66 102.75
N THR A 119 29.15 11.66 102.10
CA THR A 119 28.43 10.45 101.60
C THR A 119 27.89 10.63 100.17
N ASP A 120 27.40 9.57 99.50
CA ASP A 120 26.90 9.62 98.10
C ASP A 120 25.82 10.68 97.82
N LYS A 121 25.05 11.08 98.85
CA LYS A 121 24.05 12.14 98.76
C LYS A 121 24.66 13.54 98.52
N CYS A 122 25.98 13.64 98.54
CA CYS A 122 26.73 14.88 98.35
C CYS A 122 27.14 15.15 96.89
N TYR A 123 26.68 14.37 95.90
CA TYR A 123 27.02 14.53 94.48
C TYR A 123 25.77 14.66 93.57
N GLU A 124 25.81 15.51 92.54
CA GLU A 124 24.79 15.66 91.48
C GLU A 124 25.41 15.48 90.07
N SER A 125 24.64 14.98 89.09
CA SER A 125 25.11 14.79 87.70
C SER A 125 24.61 15.91 86.79
N VAL A 126 25.51 16.60 86.09
CA VAL A 126 25.19 17.75 85.22
C VAL A 126 25.58 17.44 83.78
N LEU A 127 24.70 17.75 82.81
CA LEU A 127 24.96 17.58 81.37
C LEU A 127 26.03 18.59 80.92
N THR A 128 27.13 18.11 80.34
CA THR A 128 28.26 18.93 79.92
C THR A 128 28.37 19.10 78.40
N CYS A 129 27.63 18.31 77.63
CA CYS A 129 27.58 18.43 76.16
C CYS A 129 26.81 19.69 75.72
N ARG A 130 27.31 20.37 74.67
CA ARG A 130 26.77 21.64 74.14
C ARG A 130 26.11 21.50 72.76
N GLN A 131 25.89 20.28 72.28
CA GLN A 131 25.24 20.00 70.99
C GLN A 131 23.71 19.89 71.19
N GLU A 132 22.93 20.51 70.30
CA GLU A 132 21.47 20.41 70.31
C GLU A 132 21.02 19.06 69.72
N GLU A 133 19.95 18.47 70.27
CA GLU A 133 19.41 17.18 69.81
C GLU A 133 18.64 17.37 68.50
N HIS A 134 18.94 16.56 67.47
CA HIS A 134 18.30 16.62 66.14
C HIS A 134 17.94 15.22 65.64
N THR A 135 16.76 15.07 65.04
CA THR A 135 16.26 13.85 64.39
C THR A 135 15.64 14.22 63.04
N HIS A 136 15.97 13.51 61.96
CA HIS A 136 15.47 13.85 60.62
C HIS A 136 13.95 13.67 60.48
N LYS A 137 13.29 14.67 59.89
CA LYS A 137 11.86 14.64 59.47
C LYS A 137 11.75 14.41 57.96
N LEU A 138 10.56 14.15 57.45
CA LEU A 138 10.33 13.84 56.02
C LEU A 138 10.90 14.91 55.07
N SER A 139 10.79 16.18 55.43
CA SER A 139 11.36 17.30 54.67
C SER A 139 12.89 17.28 54.57
N CYS A 140 13.59 16.60 55.47
CA CYS A 140 15.04 16.47 55.42
C CYS A 140 15.53 15.54 54.29
N TYR A 141 14.62 14.78 53.66
CA TYR A 141 14.94 13.83 52.59
C TYR A 141 14.59 14.36 51.19
N SER A 142 14.15 15.61 51.06
CA SER A 142 13.89 16.25 49.77
C SER A 142 15.17 16.85 49.18
N ASP A 143 15.45 16.53 47.92
CA ASP A 143 16.58 17.02 47.13
C ASP A 143 16.13 18.17 46.23
N PRO A 144 16.37 19.45 46.60
CA PRO A 144 15.86 20.61 45.85
C PRO A 144 16.47 20.76 44.46
N GLU A 145 17.57 20.06 44.15
CA GLU A 145 18.26 20.10 42.86
C GLU A 145 17.88 18.92 41.94
N ALA A 146 17.04 18.00 42.41
CA ALA A 146 16.59 16.86 41.61
C ALA A 146 15.47 17.25 40.64
N ASP A 147 15.50 16.64 39.45
CA ASP A 147 14.45 16.69 38.43
C ASP A 147 14.04 18.09 37.95
N LEU A 148 14.91 19.09 38.14
CA LEU A 148 14.74 20.44 37.61
C LEU A 148 14.80 20.42 36.08
N GLU A 149 13.85 21.10 35.42
CA GLU A 149 13.76 21.19 33.96
C GLU A 149 13.90 22.65 33.50
N SER A 150 14.57 22.89 32.36
CA SER A 150 14.69 24.23 31.77
C SER A 150 13.60 24.51 30.72
N PRO A 151 13.39 25.78 30.30
CA PRO A 151 12.48 26.11 29.20
C PRO A 151 12.77 25.36 27.88
N GLU A 152 14.03 25.02 27.61
CA GLU A 152 14.43 24.22 26.47
C GLU A 152 14.02 22.75 26.61
N ASP A 153 13.96 22.21 27.83
CA ASP A 153 13.50 20.85 28.11
C ASP A 153 11.98 20.75 27.98
N TRP A 154 11.24 21.74 28.47
CA TRP A 154 9.79 21.86 28.28
C TRP A 154 9.43 21.90 26.80
N SER A 155 10.09 22.78 26.04
CA SER A 155 9.90 22.89 24.58
C SER A 155 10.26 21.58 23.85
N ARG A 156 11.26 20.85 24.33
CA ARG A 156 11.64 19.54 23.77
C ARG A 156 10.58 18.48 24.02
N SER A 157 9.89 18.54 25.16
CA SER A 157 8.85 17.58 25.54
C SER A 157 7.67 17.55 24.57
N VAL A 158 7.40 18.66 23.86
CA VAL A 158 6.32 18.78 22.87
C VAL A 158 6.83 18.80 21.42
N SER A 159 8.14 18.72 21.19
CA SER A 159 8.77 18.91 19.87
C SER A 159 8.38 17.87 18.80
N CYS A 160 7.80 16.73 19.20
CA CYS A 160 7.28 15.73 18.27
C CYS A 160 5.92 16.09 17.67
N VAL A 161 5.22 17.09 18.25
CA VAL A 161 3.91 17.55 17.78
C VAL A 161 4.10 18.56 16.65
N LYS A 162 3.41 18.33 15.53
CA LYS A 162 3.31 19.30 14.43
C LYS A 162 1.96 20.01 14.56
N LEU A 163 1.99 21.30 14.88
CA LEU A 163 0.78 22.11 14.98
C LEU A 163 0.14 22.28 13.60
N THR A 164 -1.16 22.05 13.53
CA THR A 164 -1.99 22.09 12.32
C THR A 164 -2.74 23.42 12.15
N GLY A 165 -2.76 24.25 13.20
CA GLY A 165 -3.58 25.45 13.29
C GLY A 165 -5.02 25.17 13.73
N ASN A 166 -5.43 23.90 13.87
CA ASN A 166 -6.69 23.57 14.53
C ASN A 166 -6.45 23.50 16.04
N TRP A 167 -6.86 24.53 16.78
CA TRP A 167 -6.63 24.65 18.22
C TRP A 167 -7.08 23.43 19.03
N ARG A 168 -8.21 22.79 18.67
CA ARG A 168 -8.71 21.61 19.40
C ARG A 168 -7.82 20.38 19.19
N SER A 169 -7.47 20.10 17.95
CA SER A 169 -6.61 18.96 17.61
C SER A 169 -5.19 19.14 18.12
N ASP A 170 -4.65 20.35 17.99
CA ASP A 170 -3.30 20.70 18.44
C ASP A 170 -3.20 20.61 19.97
N LEU A 171 -4.22 21.09 20.69
CA LEU A 171 -4.29 20.98 22.16
C LEU A 171 -4.28 19.53 22.64
N ILE A 172 -5.06 18.66 22.00
CA ILE A 172 -5.08 17.23 22.34
C ILE A 172 -3.73 16.59 22.04
N ALA A 173 -3.14 16.87 20.87
CA ALA A 173 -1.84 16.29 20.50
C ALA A 173 -0.71 16.72 21.45
N VAL A 174 -0.73 17.98 21.92
CA VAL A 174 0.17 18.46 22.96
C VAL A 174 -0.08 17.71 24.27
N ALA A 175 -1.33 17.59 24.73
CA ALA A 175 -1.66 16.87 25.97
C ALA A 175 -1.27 15.38 25.90
N GLU A 176 -1.48 14.71 24.76
CA GLU A 176 -1.08 13.30 24.55
C GLU A 176 0.44 13.11 24.60
N SER A 177 1.22 14.08 24.10
CA SER A 177 2.69 14.03 24.19
C SER A 177 3.21 14.01 25.63
N GLN A 178 2.38 14.43 26.59
CA GLN A 178 2.72 14.51 28.01
C GLN A 178 2.30 13.27 28.82
N LEU A 179 1.61 12.30 28.21
CA LEU A 179 1.15 11.09 28.90
C LEU A 179 2.29 10.32 29.56
N GLY A 180 2.06 9.89 30.79
CA GLY A 180 3.03 9.16 31.61
C GLY A 180 4.04 10.04 32.33
N TYR A 181 3.96 11.37 32.22
CA TYR A 181 4.70 12.28 33.10
C TYR A 181 4.26 12.08 34.56
N THR A 182 5.19 12.07 35.50
CA THR A 182 4.96 11.95 36.95
C THR A 182 5.69 13.05 37.70
N GLU A 183 5.08 13.61 38.74
CA GLU A 183 5.76 14.59 39.59
C GLU A 183 7.00 14.00 40.28
N SER A 184 7.96 14.85 40.66
CA SER A 184 9.20 14.37 41.28
C SER A 184 8.95 13.74 42.65
N SER A 185 9.45 12.52 42.83
CA SER A 185 9.49 11.84 44.14
C SER A 185 10.71 12.20 44.98
N ARG A 186 11.68 12.92 44.40
CA ARG A 186 12.96 13.28 45.03
C ARG A 186 13.02 14.74 45.42
N ASN A 187 12.48 15.62 44.58
CA ASN A 187 12.34 17.04 44.85
C ASN A 187 10.88 17.32 45.23
N TYR A 188 10.62 17.53 46.51
CA TYR A 188 9.26 17.75 47.03
C TYR A 188 9.23 18.70 48.23
N ARG A 189 8.06 19.26 48.51
CA ARG A 189 7.77 19.91 49.79
C ARG A 189 6.82 19.05 50.60
N VAL A 190 6.90 19.18 51.93
CA VAL A 190 5.97 18.53 52.84
C VAL A 190 4.95 19.57 53.25
N ASP A 191 3.68 19.22 53.13
CA ASP A 191 2.55 20.09 53.44
C ASP A 191 2.41 20.35 54.96
N GLU A 192 1.49 21.22 55.36
CA GLU A 192 1.26 21.62 56.76
C GLU A 192 0.91 20.44 57.70
N ASP A 193 0.39 19.34 57.13
CA ASP A 193 0.08 18.11 57.87
C ASP A 193 1.33 17.29 58.26
N GLY A 194 2.50 17.60 57.69
CA GLY A 194 3.78 16.96 57.97
C GLY A 194 3.97 15.59 57.29
N GLU A 195 3.01 15.11 56.52
CA GLU A 195 2.98 13.76 55.94
C GLU A 195 2.78 13.78 54.41
N THR A 196 2.03 14.74 53.88
CA THR A 196 1.73 14.84 52.45
C THR A 196 2.91 15.45 51.70
N LYS A 197 3.36 14.77 50.64
CA LYS A 197 4.43 15.25 49.75
C LYS A 197 3.82 15.90 48.52
N LYS A 198 4.28 17.10 48.19
CA LYS A 198 4.00 17.81 46.94
C LYS A 198 5.26 17.80 46.09
N GLY A 199 5.28 17.00 45.02
CA GLY A 199 6.44 16.89 44.14
C GLY A 199 6.66 18.11 43.27
N TYR A 200 7.91 18.35 42.88
CA TYR A 200 8.26 19.33 41.86
C TYR A 200 7.67 18.90 40.52
N THR A 201 7.06 19.84 39.77
CA THR A 201 6.58 19.60 38.41
C THR A 201 7.05 20.66 37.43
N ARG A 202 7.20 20.28 36.15
CA ARG A 202 7.46 21.21 35.06
C ARG A 202 6.33 22.22 34.88
N TYR A 203 5.09 21.78 35.09
CA TYR A 203 3.90 22.61 34.91
C TYR A 203 3.83 23.68 36.00
N GLY A 204 4.14 23.27 37.24
CA GLY A 204 4.32 24.17 38.37
C GLY A 204 5.40 25.20 38.14
N GLU A 205 6.62 24.78 37.78
CA GLU A 205 7.73 25.71 37.54
C GLU A 205 7.46 26.64 36.35
N TRP A 206 6.90 26.13 35.25
CA TRP A 206 6.52 26.92 34.07
C TRP A 206 5.51 28.02 34.42
N TYR A 207 4.53 27.71 35.27
CA TYR A 207 3.54 28.68 35.73
C TYR A 207 4.08 29.61 36.83
N GLY A 208 5.06 29.15 37.61
CA GLY A 208 5.69 29.90 38.71
C GLY A 208 5.32 29.42 40.12
N ASP A 209 4.67 28.25 40.26
CA ASP A 209 4.38 27.58 41.54
C ASP A 209 4.80 26.08 41.49
N PRO A 210 6.09 25.77 41.75
CA PRO A 210 6.65 24.45 41.41
C PRO A 210 6.13 23.26 42.21
N TYR A 211 5.46 23.52 43.35
CA TYR A 211 4.94 22.49 44.27
C TYR A 211 3.44 22.65 44.52
N GLY A 212 2.75 23.48 43.73
CA GLY A 212 1.31 23.66 43.80
C GLY A 212 0.55 22.49 43.17
N ASP A 213 -0.77 22.50 43.31
CA ASP A 213 -1.64 21.59 42.57
C ASP A 213 -1.57 21.94 41.08
N TRP A 214 -1.24 20.94 40.26
CA TRP A 214 -0.71 21.18 38.93
C TRP A 214 -1.62 20.72 37.79
N ASP A 215 -2.84 20.24 38.07
CA ASP A 215 -3.84 19.89 37.06
C ASP A 215 -4.23 21.11 36.20
N ALA A 216 -4.55 22.24 36.82
CA ALA A 216 -4.86 23.48 36.10
C ALA A 216 -3.65 24.08 35.38
N MET A 217 -2.47 23.97 35.99
CA MET A 217 -1.21 24.41 35.37
C MET A 217 -0.83 23.54 34.18
N PHE A 218 -1.10 22.24 34.23
CA PHE A 218 -0.93 21.31 33.12
C PHE A 218 -1.81 21.67 31.93
N VAL A 219 -3.09 21.96 32.16
CA VAL A 219 -4.00 22.37 31.09
C VAL A 219 -3.55 23.73 30.50
N SER A 220 -3.14 24.67 31.34
CA SER A 220 -2.59 25.96 30.89
C SER A 220 -1.30 25.80 30.06
N PHE A 221 -0.41 24.89 30.46
CA PHE A 221 0.79 24.54 29.70
C PHE A 221 0.43 23.99 28.32
N CYS A 222 -0.56 23.10 28.25
CA CYS A 222 -1.00 22.53 26.97
C CYS A 222 -1.60 23.59 26.04
N LEU A 223 -2.36 24.55 26.57
CA LEU A 223 -2.95 25.66 25.80
C LEU A 223 -1.88 26.58 25.19
N ASP A 224 -0.85 26.94 25.96
CA ASP A 224 0.24 27.80 25.49
C ASP A 224 1.06 27.13 24.37
N TYR A 225 1.47 25.87 24.58
CA TYR A 225 2.26 25.13 23.60
C TYR A 225 1.45 24.67 22.37
N ALA A 226 0.12 24.61 22.47
CA ALA A 226 -0.77 24.46 21.31
C ALA A 226 -0.99 25.77 20.54
N GLY A 227 -0.49 26.90 21.07
CA GLY A 227 -0.60 28.21 20.43
C GLY A 227 -2.00 28.82 20.47
N VAL A 228 -2.85 28.37 21.40
CA VAL A 228 -4.21 28.90 21.58
C VAL A 228 -4.11 30.35 22.07
N LYS A 229 -4.69 31.28 21.31
CA LYS A 229 -4.70 32.71 21.64
C LYS A 229 -6.04 33.10 22.27
N ASP A 230 -6.02 34.20 23.04
CA ASP A 230 -7.21 34.81 23.66
C ASP A 230 -8.04 33.91 24.59
N PHE A 231 -7.47 32.77 25.01
CA PHE A 231 -8.03 31.86 26.00
C PHE A 231 -7.28 32.02 27.35
N PRO A 232 -7.96 32.14 28.51
CA PRO A 232 -7.29 32.39 29.80
C PRO A 232 -6.40 31.23 30.26
N LEU A 233 -5.26 31.55 30.89
CA LEU A 233 -4.32 30.60 31.50
C LEU A 233 -4.31 30.79 33.02
N GLU A 234 -4.67 29.75 33.77
CA GLU A 234 -4.96 29.84 35.20
C GLU A 234 -4.44 28.60 35.95
N ALA A 235 -3.92 28.81 37.17
CA ALA A 235 -3.36 27.75 38.01
C ALA A 235 -4.37 27.16 39.02
N SER A 236 -5.60 27.68 39.05
CA SER A 236 -6.60 27.30 40.05
C SER A 236 -7.94 27.00 39.39
N CYS A 237 -8.49 25.81 39.66
CA CYS A 237 -9.77 25.35 39.12
C CYS A 237 -10.94 26.31 39.44
N PRO A 238 -11.09 26.83 40.68
CA PRO A 238 -12.08 27.87 40.99
C PRO A 238 -11.90 29.15 40.16
N CYS A 239 -10.67 29.66 40.04
CA CYS A 239 -10.38 30.87 39.25
C CYS A 239 -10.72 30.69 37.77
N TRP A 240 -10.40 29.51 37.20
CA TRP A 240 -10.79 29.10 35.86
C TRP A 240 -12.31 29.21 35.66
N THR A 241 -13.10 28.59 36.55
CA THR A 241 -14.56 28.63 36.43
C THR A 241 -15.14 30.04 36.55
N GLU A 242 -14.57 30.90 37.41
CA GLU A 242 -15.00 32.29 37.57
C GLU A 242 -14.69 33.13 36.32
N ILE A 243 -13.49 32.99 35.74
CA ILE A 243 -13.07 33.76 34.56
C ILE A 243 -13.87 33.37 33.32
N LEU A 244 -14.05 32.07 33.08
CA LEU A 244 -14.82 31.60 31.92
C LEU A 244 -16.30 32.01 31.97
N GLN A 245 -16.84 32.31 33.15
CA GLN A 245 -18.21 32.79 33.34
C GLN A 245 -18.36 34.31 33.13
N LYS A 246 -17.27 35.10 33.12
CA LYS A 246 -17.34 36.55 32.88
C LYS A 246 -17.86 36.82 31.48
N GLU A 247 -18.66 37.89 31.33
CA GLU A 247 -19.28 38.29 30.05
C GLU A 247 -18.27 38.53 28.93
N GLU A 248 -17.03 38.91 29.28
CA GLU A 248 -15.90 39.08 28.36
C GLU A 248 -15.50 37.78 27.63
N TYR A 249 -15.61 36.63 28.31
CA TYR A 249 -15.28 35.32 27.74
C TYR A 249 -16.55 34.53 27.40
N GLY A 250 -17.44 34.35 28.39
CA GLY A 250 -18.70 33.62 28.19
C GLY A 250 -18.51 32.19 27.70
N LEU A 251 -17.44 31.51 28.12
CA LEU A 251 -17.04 30.18 27.64
C LEU A 251 -17.39 29.03 28.59
N TYR A 252 -17.85 29.33 29.81
CA TYR A 252 -18.29 28.29 30.74
C TYR A 252 -19.67 27.75 30.35
N ARG A 253 -19.83 26.43 30.37
CA ARG A 253 -21.07 25.71 30.06
C ARG A 253 -21.41 24.74 31.18
N THR A 254 -22.63 24.82 31.70
CA THR A 254 -23.12 23.83 32.68
C THR A 254 -23.34 22.49 32.00
N LYS A 255 -23.14 21.38 32.73
CA LYS A 255 -23.25 20.03 32.13
C LYS A 255 -24.59 19.73 31.47
N GLU A 256 -25.69 20.33 31.95
CA GLU A 256 -27.04 20.11 31.43
C GLU A 256 -27.31 20.87 30.12
N ALA A 257 -26.56 21.96 29.86
CA ALA A 257 -26.85 22.89 28.77
C ALA A 257 -25.96 22.67 27.54
N TYR A 258 -24.99 21.76 27.61
CA TYR A 258 -23.94 21.63 26.61
C TYR A 258 -23.48 20.19 26.45
N THR A 259 -23.19 19.81 25.20
CA THR A 259 -22.51 18.55 24.90
C THR A 259 -21.06 18.89 24.60
N PRO A 260 -20.09 18.42 25.41
CA PRO A 260 -18.69 18.75 25.21
C PRO A 260 -18.18 18.18 23.88
N LYS A 261 -17.16 18.83 23.32
CA LYS A 261 -16.42 18.42 22.14
C LYS A 261 -14.97 18.10 22.52
N ALA A 262 -14.29 17.35 21.66
CA ALA A 262 -12.86 17.11 21.80
C ALA A 262 -12.10 18.46 21.84
N GLY A 263 -11.23 18.64 22.84
CA GLY A 263 -10.48 19.87 23.10
C GLY A 263 -11.15 20.83 24.10
N ASP A 264 -12.38 20.55 24.56
CA ASP A 264 -12.97 21.31 25.67
C ASP A 264 -12.32 20.93 27.00
N LEU A 265 -12.42 21.83 27.98
CA LEU A 265 -12.03 21.54 29.34
C LEU A 265 -13.20 20.94 30.12
N ILE A 266 -12.90 20.04 31.05
CA ILE A 266 -13.86 19.46 31.99
C ILE A 266 -13.49 19.87 33.41
N PHE A 267 -14.48 20.36 34.17
CA PHE A 267 -14.31 20.74 35.58
C PHE A 267 -15.04 19.76 36.49
N LEU A 268 -14.32 19.23 37.48
CA LEU A 268 -14.80 18.20 38.40
C LEU A 268 -14.77 18.71 39.85
N ASP A 269 -15.82 18.35 40.59
CA ASP A 269 -15.94 18.46 42.04
C ASP A 269 -15.62 17.09 42.65
N THR A 270 -14.47 16.97 43.31
CA THR A 270 -13.98 15.67 43.80
C THR A 270 -14.28 15.44 45.27
N ASP A 271 -14.47 16.51 46.05
CA ASP A 271 -14.76 16.44 47.48
C ASP A 271 -16.27 16.64 47.81
N GLY A 272 -17.08 17.04 46.83
CA GLY A 272 -18.51 17.25 46.93
C GLY A 272 -18.92 18.65 47.44
N ASN A 273 -18.03 19.64 47.42
CA ASN A 273 -18.25 20.99 47.93
C ASN A 273 -18.94 21.95 46.93
N SER A 274 -19.26 21.47 45.72
CA SER A 274 -19.84 22.21 44.58
C SER A 274 -18.94 23.29 43.97
N ILE A 275 -17.64 23.17 44.18
CA ILE A 275 -16.57 23.99 43.61
C ILE A 275 -15.66 23.04 42.80
N ALA A 276 -15.08 23.54 41.70
CA ALA A 276 -14.17 22.73 40.91
C ALA A 276 -12.84 22.56 41.65
N ASP A 277 -12.44 21.32 41.91
CA ASP A 277 -11.15 20.98 42.51
C ASP A 277 -10.19 20.36 41.48
N HIS A 278 -10.71 19.90 40.34
CA HIS A 278 -9.92 19.25 39.30
C HIS A 278 -10.33 19.70 37.89
N VAL A 279 -9.34 19.80 36.99
CA VAL A 279 -9.56 20.11 35.58
C VAL A 279 -8.79 19.18 34.64
N GLY A 280 -9.45 18.82 33.54
CA GLY A 280 -8.90 17.96 32.49
C GLY A 280 -9.26 18.44 31.09
N LEU A 281 -8.72 17.76 30.08
CA LEU A 281 -9.03 17.98 28.67
C LEU A 281 -9.88 16.84 28.10
N VAL A 282 -11.02 17.15 27.48
CA VAL A 282 -11.86 16.17 26.80
C VAL A 282 -11.16 15.72 25.53
N MET A 283 -10.78 14.44 25.45
CA MET A 283 -10.12 13.86 24.28
C MET A 283 -11.15 13.38 23.25
N LYS A 284 -12.17 12.64 23.69
CA LYS A 284 -13.24 12.13 22.81
C LYS A 284 -14.47 11.70 23.59
N LEU A 285 -15.59 11.66 22.88
CA LEU A 285 -16.85 11.07 23.34
C LEU A 285 -16.90 9.60 22.91
N LEU A 286 -17.36 8.75 23.82
CA LEU A 286 -17.57 7.33 23.58
C LEU A 286 -19.07 7.07 23.62
N ASP A 287 -19.62 6.60 22.51
CA ASP A 287 -21.05 6.31 22.38
C ASP A 287 -21.52 5.23 23.35
N ALA A 288 -22.79 5.30 23.74
CA ALA A 288 -23.41 4.26 24.52
C ALA A 288 -23.49 2.96 23.71
N THR A 289 -23.17 1.84 24.36
CA THR A 289 -23.35 0.50 23.80
C THR A 289 -24.48 -0.21 24.55
N GLU A 290 -24.92 -1.38 24.08
CA GLU A 290 -25.93 -2.18 24.80
C GLU A 290 -25.53 -2.51 26.26
N THR A 291 -24.24 -2.48 26.58
CA THR A 291 -23.68 -2.86 27.88
C THR A 291 -23.08 -1.71 28.68
N GLU A 292 -22.84 -0.54 28.07
CA GLU A 292 -22.13 0.57 28.71
C GLU A 292 -22.75 1.93 28.35
N PRO A 293 -22.95 2.85 29.32
CA PRO A 293 -23.49 4.18 29.04
C PRO A 293 -22.49 5.03 28.25
N ALA A 294 -22.94 6.14 27.67
CA ALA A 294 -22.06 7.09 27.00
C ALA A 294 -21.05 7.68 27.99
N ARG A 295 -19.78 7.78 27.57
CA ARG A 295 -18.66 8.22 28.40
C ARG A 295 -17.85 9.32 27.74
N LEU A 296 -17.13 10.07 28.57
CA LEU A 296 -16.12 11.04 28.15
C LEU A 296 -14.76 10.46 28.50
N ARG A 297 -13.86 10.43 27.52
CA ARG A 297 -12.43 10.16 27.78
C ARG A 297 -11.70 11.49 27.88
N THR A 298 -10.91 11.65 28.94
CA THR A 298 -10.15 12.87 29.22
C THR A 298 -8.66 12.57 29.39
N ILE A 299 -7.82 13.60 29.22
CA ILE A 299 -6.41 13.60 29.59
C ILE A 299 -6.26 14.58 30.75
N GLU A 300 -5.79 14.08 31.89
CA GLU A 300 -5.79 14.81 33.15
C GLU A 300 -4.38 14.79 33.75
N GLY A 301 -3.91 15.96 34.18
CA GLY A 301 -2.72 16.11 34.99
C GLY A 301 -3.07 15.95 36.47
N ASN A 302 -2.09 15.65 37.32
CA ASN A 302 -2.27 15.43 38.76
C ASN A 302 -3.31 14.35 39.11
N SER A 303 -3.51 13.39 38.20
CA SER A 303 -4.33 12.21 38.44
C SER A 303 -3.40 11.09 38.89
N ASP A 304 -3.51 10.67 40.16
CA ASP A 304 -2.53 9.80 40.83
C ASP A 304 -1.07 10.32 40.68
N ASN A 305 -0.90 11.64 40.78
CA ASN A 305 0.37 12.36 40.63
C ASN A 305 1.05 12.15 39.25
N CYS A 306 0.26 11.84 38.22
CA CYS A 306 0.72 11.68 36.84
C CYS A 306 -0.23 12.28 35.80
N VAL A 307 0.24 12.36 34.55
CA VAL A 307 -0.59 12.67 33.38
C VAL A 307 -1.11 11.37 32.79
N GLN A 308 -2.42 11.15 32.85
CA GLN A 308 -3.05 9.91 32.39
C GLN A 308 -4.44 10.12 31.79
N TYR A 309 -4.96 9.06 31.18
CA TYR A 309 -6.34 9.02 30.73
C TYR A 309 -7.30 8.77 31.90
N ALA A 310 -8.46 9.43 31.88
CA ALA A 310 -9.58 9.12 32.75
C ALA A 310 -10.88 8.98 31.94
N ASP A 311 -11.78 8.12 32.38
CA ASP A 311 -13.08 7.88 31.74
C ASP A 311 -14.20 8.23 32.74
N TYR A 312 -15.12 9.10 32.35
CA TYR A 312 -16.27 9.51 33.15
C TYR A 312 -17.56 9.17 32.43
N ASN A 313 -18.58 8.74 33.18
CA ASN A 313 -19.95 8.69 32.61
C ASN A 313 -20.40 10.12 32.30
N ARG A 314 -21.11 10.32 31.19
CA ARG A 314 -21.57 11.66 30.80
C ARG A 314 -22.43 12.35 31.86
N ASP A 315 -23.18 11.57 32.65
CA ASP A 315 -24.04 12.05 33.74
C ASP A 315 -23.37 11.96 35.13
N ASP A 316 -22.04 11.80 35.21
CA ASP A 316 -21.33 11.71 36.49
C ASP A 316 -21.61 12.95 37.35
N ALA A 317 -21.97 12.72 38.61
CA ALA A 317 -22.36 13.76 39.55
C ALA A 317 -21.21 14.74 39.83
N ARG A 318 -19.96 14.28 39.72
CA ARG A 318 -18.74 15.08 39.92
C ARG A 318 -18.53 16.12 38.82
N ILE A 319 -19.11 15.95 37.64
CA ILE A 319 -18.97 16.92 36.55
C ILE A 319 -19.78 18.17 36.91
N LEU A 320 -19.10 19.32 37.01
CA LEU A 320 -19.75 20.61 37.22
C LEU A 320 -20.11 21.28 35.89
N GLY A 321 -19.19 21.23 34.93
CA GLY A 321 -19.37 21.88 33.64
C GLY A 321 -18.11 21.83 32.78
N TYR A 322 -18.14 22.58 31.69
CA TYR A 322 -17.13 22.57 30.64
C TYR A 322 -16.64 23.98 30.32
N GLY A 323 -15.38 24.11 29.97
CA GLY A 323 -14.83 25.28 29.29
C GLY A 323 -14.83 25.04 27.78
N GLU A 324 -15.69 25.74 27.06
CA GLU A 324 -15.81 25.62 25.60
C GLU A 324 -14.63 26.30 24.90
N LEU A 325 -13.85 25.53 24.15
CA LEU A 325 -12.76 26.06 23.32
C LEU A 325 -13.30 26.46 21.94
N LEU A 326 -13.33 27.75 21.60
CA LEU A 326 -13.79 28.18 20.28
C LEU A 326 -12.79 27.77 19.18
N GLU A 327 -13.29 27.54 17.97
CA GLU A 327 -12.44 27.26 16.80
C GLU A 327 -11.68 28.54 16.38
N GLU A 328 -10.47 28.37 15.83
CA GLU A 328 -9.73 29.50 15.24
C GLU A 328 -10.58 30.15 14.13
N PRO A 329 -10.75 31.48 14.10
CA PRO A 329 -11.51 32.11 13.04
C PRO A 329 -10.79 31.97 11.69
N ARG A 330 -11.51 31.48 10.69
CA ARG A 330 -11.02 31.22 9.32
C ARG A 330 -11.87 31.93 8.27
N VAL A 331 -11.24 32.28 7.16
CA VAL A 331 -11.90 32.80 5.95
C VAL A 331 -12.07 31.63 4.98
N GLU A 332 -13.30 31.44 4.50
CA GLU A 332 -13.65 30.36 3.58
C GLU A 332 -13.77 30.87 2.14
N TYR A 333 -13.15 30.14 1.21
CA TYR A 333 -13.37 30.27 -0.22
C TYR A 333 -14.04 28.99 -0.71
N ARG A 334 -15.14 29.15 -1.46
CA ARG A 334 -16.01 28.03 -1.85
C ARG A 334 -16.16 27.98 -3.37
N TRP A 335 -16.03 26.78 -3.90
CA TRP A 335 -16.35 26.46 -5.28
C TRP A 335 -17.32 25.28 -5.31
N SER A 336 -18.30 25.30 -6.21
CA SER A 336 -19.24 24.19 -6.36
C SER A 336 -19.64 24.00 -7.82
N GLN A 337 -19.63 22.76 -8.29
CA GLN A 337 -20.14 22.38 -9.61
C GLN A 337 -20.45 20.87 -9.66
N GLY A 338 -21.63 20.52 -10.18
CA GLY A 338 -22.00 19.13 -10.50
C GLY A 338 -21.92 18.16 -9.32
N GLY A 339 -22.46 18.52 -8.16
CA GLY A 339 -22.42 17.70 -6.95
C GLY A 339 -21.09 17.68 -6.18
N MET A 340 -20.03 18.34 -6.69
CA MET A 340 -18.76 18.49 -5.99
C MET A 340 -18.64 19.91 -5.42
N GLU A 341 -18.28 20.00 -4.14
CA GLU A 341 -17.98 21.23 -3.44
C GLU A 341 -16.52 21.20 -2.97
N VAL A 342 -15.77 22.26 -3.27
CA VAL A 342 -14.41 22.45 -2.81
C VAL A 342 -14.39 23.65 -1.89
N LEU A 343 -14.03 23.43 -0.63
CA LEU A 343 -13.96 24.43 0.42
C LEU A 343 -12.50 24.61 0.82
N LEU A 344 -12.01 25.84 0.72
CA LEU A 344 -10.71 26.23 1.23
C LEU A 344 -10.89 27.12 2.45
N SER A 345 -10.40 26.66 3.60
CA SER A 345 -10.43 27.40 4.86
C SER A 345 -9.02 27.89 5.21
N VAL A 346 -8.84 29.20 5.23
CA VAL A 346 -7.55 29.86 5.49
C VAL A 346 -7.62 30.59 6.85
N PRO A 347 -6.57 30.59 7.68
CA PRO A 347 -6.53 31.40 8.90
C PRO A 347 -6.90 32.87 8.64
N GLN A 348 -7.76 33.47 9.48
CA GLN A 348 -8.25 34.84 9.26
C GLN A 348 -7.13 35.90 9.29
N ASP A 349 -6.03 35.61 9.97
CA ASP A 349 -4.85 36.48 10.04
C ASP A 349 -3.85 36.26 8.88
N GLU A 350 -4.28 35.59 7.80
CA GLU A 350 -3.56 35.49 6.52
C GLU A 350 -3.85 36.71 5.63
N GLU A 351 -2.80 37.38 5.13
CA GLU A 351 -2.93 38.53 4.24
C GLU A 351 -3.13 38.09 2.77
N LEU A 352 -4.39 37.82 2.38
CA LEU A 352 -4.76 37.55 0.99
C LEU A 352 -5.35 38.80 0.30
N PRO A 353 -5.20 38.94 -1.04
CA PRO A 353 -5.88 39.99 -1.80
C PRO A 353 -7.40 39.95 -1.62
N GLU A 354 -8.04 41.13 -1.55
CA GLU A 354 -9.51 41.22 -1.38
C GLU A 354 -10.31 40.57 -2.52
N ASP A 355 -9.71 40.46 -3.71
CA ASP A 355 -10.30 39.87 -4.92
C ASP A 355 -9.93 38.39 -5.13
N ALA A 356 -9.34 37.73 -4.13
CA ALA A 356 -8.97 36.33 -4.24
C ALA A 356 -10.20 35.42 -4.42
N GLU A 357 -10.15 34.53 -5.42
CA GLU A 357 -11.18 33.53 -5.71
C GLU A 357 -10.59 32.12 -5.84
N LEU A 358 -11.36 31.12 -5.42
CA LEU A 358 -11.01 29.71 -5.57
C LEU A 358 -11.37 29.23 -6.98
N VAL A 359 -10.37 28.74 -7.70
CA VAL A 359 -10.51 28.22 -9.06
C VAL A 359 -10.20 26.73 -9.07
N VAL A 360 -11.17 25.94 -9.52
CA VAL A 360 -11.04 24.50 -9.72
C VAL A 360 -11.21 24.21 -11.20
N GLU A 361 -10.20 23.60 -11.81
CA GLU A 361 -10.20 23.23 -13.23
C GLU A 361 -10.14 21.70 -13.35
N ARG A 362 -11.11 21.10 -14.05
CA ARG A 362 -11.10 19.66 -14.31
C ARG A 362 -10.03 19.33 -15.34
N LEU A 363 -9.15 18.39 -14.99
CA LEU A 363 -8.14 17.86 -15.88
C LEU A 363 -8.69 16.60 -16.55
N THR A 364 -8.50 16.50 -17.86
CA THR A 364 -8.92 15.41 -18.73
C THR A 364 -7.72 14.97 -19.58
N PRO A 365 -7.78 13.79 -20.22
CA PRO A 365 -6.76 13.40 -21.19
C PRO A 365 -6.55 14.43 -22.32
N GLU A 366 -7.57 15.22 -22.65
CA GLU A 366 -7.54 16.21 -23.73
C GLU A 366 -6.77 17.48 -23.35
N ASN A 367 -6.80 17.90 -22.08
CA ASN A 367 -6.17 19.14 -21.63
C ASN A 367 -4.85 18.96 -20.85
N ASP A 368 -4.62 17.81 -20.20
CA ASP A 368 -3.40 17.51 -19.43
C ASP A 368 -2.52 16.40 -20.07
N GLY A 369 -3.04 15.71 -21.11
CA GLY A 369 -2.26 14.75 -21.91
C GLY A 369 -1.65 13.63 -21.07
N SER A 370 -0.30 13.52 -21.09
CA SER A 370 0.43 12.48 -20.35
C SER A 370 0.32 12.63 -18.82
N GLY A 371 0.13 13.86 -18.31
CA GLY A 371 0.05 14.13 -16.88
C GLY A 371 -1.15 13.43 -16.22
N TYR A 372 -2.31 13.42 -16.90
CA TYR A 372 -3.52 12.74 -16.44
C TYR A 372 -3.28 11.24 -16.29
N GLY A 373 -2.63 10.64 -17.30
CA GLY A 373 -2.35 9.21 -17.35
C GLY A 373 -1.35 8.74 -16.28
N GLU A 374 -0.33 9.55 -15.99
CA GLU A 374 0.64 9.28 -14.91
C GLU A 374 -0.03 9.29 -13.53
N LYS A 375 -0.91 10.27 -13.27
CA LYS A 375 -1.64 10.40 -12.00
C LYS A 375 -2.68 9.30 -11.83
N TYR A 376 -3.36 8.90 -12.90
CA TYR A 376 -4.23 7.73 -12.91
C TYR A 376 -3.47 6.45 -12.54
N ALA A 377 -2.29 6.22 -13.17
CA ALA A 377 -1.46 5.06 -12.87
C ALA A 377 -0.94 5.07 -11.43
N ALA A 378 -0.49 6.22 -10.92
CA ALA A 378 -0.06 6.37 -9.54
C ALA A 378 -1.19 6.09 -8.55
N SER A 379 -2.40 6.59 -8.81
CA SER A 379 -3.58 6.26 -8.01
C SER A 379 -3.94 4.79 -8.10
N GLN A 380 -3.81 4.16 -9.27
CA GLN A 380 -4.09 2.74 -9.44
C GLN A 380 -3.18 1.88 -8.57
N GLU A 381 -1.89 2.23 -8.45
CA GLU A 381 -0.95 1.52 -7.57
C GLU A 381 -1.32 1.66 -6.09
N GLU A 382 -1.59 2.90 -5.64
CA GLU A 382 -1.90 3.18 -4.23
C GLU A 382 -3.26 2.60 -3.81
N PHE A 383 -4.27 2.72 -4.68
CA PHE A 383 -5.62 2.23 -4.44
C PHE A 383 -5.69 0.69 -4.48
N ALA A 384 -5.02 0.05 -5.47
CA ALA A 384 -5.00 -1.41 -5.58
C ALA A 384 -4.25 -2.08 -4.42
N ALA A 385 -3.28 -1.40 -3.80
CA ALA A 385 -2.56 -1.91 -2.63
C ALA A 385 -3.48 -2.07 -1.40
N LYS A 386 -4.55 -1.27 -1.30
CA LYS A 386 -5.48 -1.29 -0.17
C LYS A 386 -6.70 -2.18 -0.43
N GLU A 387 -7.34 -2.02 -1.58
CA GLU A 387 -8.69 -2.58 -1.81
C GLU A 387 -8.68 -3.86 -2.65
N ALA A 388 -7.53 -4.27 -3.22
CA ALA A 388 -7.42 -5.40 -4.16
C ALA A 388 -8.39 -5.31 -5.37
N THR A 389 -8.89 -4.11 -5.67
CA THR A 389 -9.83 -3.80 -6.77
C THR A 389 -9.28 -2.67 -7.64
N ALA A 390 -9.59 -2.69 -8.93
CA ALA A 390 -9.16 -1.64 -9.86
C ALA A 390 -10.05 -0.39 -9.77
N ILE A 391 -9.48 0.76 -10.11
CA ILE A 391 -10.20 2.04 -10.16
C ILE A 391 -11.28 1.96 -11.24
N SER A 392 -12.53 2.20 -10.88
CA SER A 392 -13.67 2.31 -11.80
C SER A 392 -14.07 3.75 -12.10
N TYR A 393 -13.56 4.67 -11.28
CA TYR A 393 -13.89 6.08 -11.32
C TYR A 393 -12.66 6.91 -10.98
N PHE A 394 -12.31 7.87 -11.85
CA PHE A 394 -11.18 8.76 -11.65
C PHE A 394 -11.51 10.15 -12.18
N ASP A 395 -11.62 11.11 -11.26
CA ASP A 395 -11.75 12.52 -11.59
C ASP A 395 -10.52 13.27 -11.08
N LEU A 396 -9.82 13.95 -11.97
CA LEU A 396 -8.63 14.74 -11.67
C LEU A 396 -8.94 16.23 -11.86
N PHE A 397 -8.45 17.07 -10.96
CA PHE A 397 -8.67 18.51 -11.03
C PHE A 397 -7.51 19.29 -10.40
N GLN A 398 -7.22 20.43 -11.00
CA GLN A 398 -6.28 21.41 -10.50
C GLN A 398 -7.02 22.41 -9.60
N VAL A 399 -6.55 22.58 -8.37
CA VAL A 399 -7.09 23.58 -7.44
C VAL A 399 -6.06 24.70 -7.27
N SER A 400 -6.52 25.95 -7.36
CA SER A 400 -5.69 27.15 -7.15
C SER A 400 -6.52 28.31 -6.59
N LEU A 401 -5.88 29.21 -5.83
CA LEU A 401 -6.45 30.50 -5.45
C LEU A 401 -5.88 31.55 -6.40
N GLN A 402 -6.73 32.42 -6.95
CA GLN A 402 -6.31 33.42 -7.93
C GLN A 402 -6.83 34.81 -7.58
N ALA A 403 -6.03 35.83 -7.86
CA ALA A 403 -6.40 37.25 -7.80
C ALA A 403 -5.94 37.92 -9.09
N GLU A 404 -6.81 38.72 -9.72
CA GLU A 404 -6.61 39.27 -11.08
C GLU A 404 -6.11 38.24 -12.13
N GLY A 405 -6.54 36.97 -12.03
CA GLY A 405 -6.11 35.88 -12.92
C GLY A 405 -4.67 35.38 -12.70
N LYS A 406 -4.05 35.68 -11.56
CA LYS A 406 -2.74 35.16 -11.16
C LYS A 406 -2.86 34.31 -9.90
N LYS A 407 -2.10 33.20 -9.83
CA LYS A 407 -2.03 32.33 -8.66
C LYS A 407 -1.53 33.08 -7.42
N VAL A 408 -2.23 32.91 -6.30
CA VAL A 408 -1.89 33.42 -4.97
C VAL A 408 -1.67 32.22 -4.06
N LEU A 409 -0.59 32.22 -3.28
CA LEU A 409 -0.25 31.13 -2.36
C LEU A 409 -0.37 31.62 -0.92
N PRO A 410 -1.21 31.00 -0.07
CA PRO A 410 -1.19 31.26 1.36
C PRO A 410 0.19 30.90 1.95
N GLN A 411 0.69 31.76 2.84
CA GLN A 411 1.95 31.59 3.56
C GLN A 411 1.80 30.63 4.73
N LYS A 412 0.63 30.66 5.40
CA LYS A 412 0.23 29.67 6.40
C LYS A 412 -0.45 28.47 5.75
N GLU A 413 -0.43 27.36 6.47
CA GLU A 413 -1.10 26.14 6.05
C GLU A 413 -2.62 26.34 6.11
N ALA A 414 -3.29 26.07 5.00
CA ALA A 414 -4.73 26.11 4.85
C ALA A 414 -5.30 24.69 4.84
N THR A 415 -6.61 24.57 5.06
CA THR A 415 -7.32 23.29 4.94
C THR A 415 -8.18 23.31 3.69
N LEU A 416 -8.00 22.32 2.83
CA LEU A 416 -8.83 22.09 1.66
C LEU A 416 -9.73 20.88 1.91
N GLU A 417 -11.03 21.05 1.77
CA GLU A 417 -12.02 19.98 1.83
C GLU A 417 -12.68 19.81 0.48
N ILE A 418 -12.77 18.56 0.02
CA ILE A 418 -13.50 18.18 -1.17
C ILE A 418 -14.69 17.36 -0.68
N ARG A 419 -15.89 17.89 -0.89
CA ARG A 419 -17.15 17.28 -0.49
C ARG A 419 -17.92 16.85 -1.73
N LEU A 420 -18.30 15.57 -1.77
CA LEU A 420 -19.17 15.00 -2.78
C LEU A 420 -20.57 14.89 -2.18
N LEU A 421 -21.56 15.51 -2.80
CA LEU A 421 -22.95 15.47 -2.39
C LEU A 421 -23.62 14.25 -3.04
N GLU A 422 -24.04 13.26 -2.25
CA GLU A 422 -24.50 11.93 -2.71
C GLU A 422 -25.69 11.98 -3.68
N ASP A 423 -26.55 13.01 -3.55
CA ASP A 423 -27.75 13.17 -4.39
C ASP A 423 -27.42 13.64 -5.83
N GLU A 424 -26.23 14.24 -6.04
CA GLU A 424 -25.81 14.83 -7.32
C GLU A 424 -24.50 14.26 -7.87
N TYR A 425 -23.70 13.62 -7.01
CA TYR A 425 -22.43 12.99 -7.36
C TYR A 425 -22.54 11.48 -7.09
N PRO A 426 -22.20 10.60 -8.05
CA PRO A 426 -22.36 9.16 -7.90
C PRO A 426 -21.33 8.61 -6.90
N VAL A 427 -21.65 8.65 -5.60
CA VAL A 427 -20.81 8.10 -4.54
C VAL A 427 -20.83 6.57 -4.66
N ARG A 428 -19.65 5.99 -4.80
CA ARG A 428 -19.41 4.54 -4.95
C ARG A 428 -18.78 4.01 -3.65
N PRO A 429 -18.90 2.71 -3.32
CA PRO A 429 -18.15 2.18 -2.20
C PRO A 429 -16.64 2.30 -2.49
N HIS A 430 -15.87 2.50 -1.42
CA HIS A 430 -14.41 2.67 -1.48
C HIS A 430 -13.99 3.89 -2.31
N MET A 431 -14.63 5.04 -2.08
CA MET A 431 -14.14 6.31 -2.61
C MET A 431 -13.00 6.86 -1.73
N GLU A 432 -11.89 7.21 -2.35
CA GLU A 432 -10.76 7.89 -1.72
C GLU A 432 -10.42 9.19 -2.46
N PHE A 433 -9.79 10.11 -1.75
CA PHE A 433 -9.31 11.38 -2.30
C PHE A 433 -7.79 11.40 -2.23
N TYR A 434 -7.15 11.88 -3.29
CA TYR A 434 -5.70 11.98 -3.39
C TYR A 434 -5.27 13.41 -3.72
N HIS A 435 -4.10 13.81 -3.25
CA HIS A 435 -3.37 15.00 -3.65
C HIS A 435 -2.03 14.59 -4.27
N TYR A 436 -1.65 15.20 -5.39
CA TYR A 436 -0.39 14.92 -6.06
C TYR A 436 0.66 15.98 -5.77
N SER A 437 1.84 15.53 -5.37
CA SER A 437 3.04 16.39 -5.30
C SER A 437 3.52 16.78 -6.71
N GLU A 438 4.40 17.79 -6.81
CA GLU A 438 5.04 18.19 -8.08
C GLU A 438 5.77 17.05 -8.81
N ASN A 439 6.10 15.95 -8.11
CA ASN A 439 6.75 14.77 -8.67
C ASN A 439 5.75 13.65 -9.07
N GLY A 440 4.44 13.92 -9.05
CA GLY A 440 3.39 12.96 -9.45
C GLY A 440 3.07 11.88 -8.42
N THR A 441 3.61 11.97 -7.19
CA THR A 441 3.30 11.01 -6.11
C THR A 441 1.94 11.32 -5.50
N ALA A 442 1.07 10.31 -5.40
CA ALA A 442 -0.25 10.41 -4.78
C ALA A 442 -0.15 10.32 -3.24
N ALA A 443 -0.82 11.21 -2.53
CA ALA A 443 -0.98 11.18 -1.08
C ALA A 443 -2.47 11.19 -0.73
N PRO A 444 -2.98 10.22 0.06
CA PRO A 444 -4.40 10.16 0.41
C PRO A 444 -4.80 11.30 1.36
N ALA A 445 -6.08 11.65 1.38
CA ALA A 445 -6.66 12.58 2.35
C ALA A 445 -6.39 12.15 3.80
N SER A 446 -6.19 13.12 4.69
CA SER A 446 -5.86 12.86 6.10
C SER A 446 -7.07 12.43 6.93
N ASN A 447 -8.28 12.87 6.55
CA ASN A 447 -9.55 12.52 7.19
C ASN A 447 -10.61 12.23 6.12
N LEU A 448 -11.27 11.08 6.23
CA LEU A 448 -12.48 10.74 5.50
C LEU A 448 -13.65 10.85 6.46
N HIS A 449 -14.60 11.73 6.15
CA HIS A 449 -15.81 11.92 6.95
C HIS A 449 -17.04 11.63 6.11
N GLU A 450 -17.88 10.73 6.63
CA GLU A 450 -19.15 10.34 6.02
C GLU A 450 -20.26 10.94 6.88
N GLU A 451 -20.96 11.93 6.34
CA GLU A 451 -22.08 12.62 6.97
C GLU A 451 -23.30 12.41 6.07
N ALA A 452 -24.48 12.13 6.64
CA ALA A 452 -25.67 11.72 5.89
C ALA A 452 -25.89 12.54 4.59
N GLY A 453 -25.64 11.93 3.42
CA GLY A 453 -25.77 12.57 2.12
C GLY A 453 -24.48 13.18 1.53
N SER A 454 -23.31 13.00 2.15
CA SER A 454 -22.05 13.53 1.63
C SER A 454 -20.80 12.78 2.08
N LEU A 455 -19.82 12.69 1.17
CA LEU A 455 -18.48 12.16 1.42
C LEU A 455 -17.44 13.28 1.35
N THR A 456 -16.66 13.48 2.41
CA THR A 456 -15.67 14.57 2.48
C THR A 456 -14.23 14.05 2.65
N GLY A 457 -13.32 14.52 1.80
CA GLY A 457 -11.88 14.33 1.94
C GLY A 457 -11.17 15.64 2.30
N SER A 458 -10.37 15.63 3.38
CA SER A 458 -9.66 16.81 3.89
C SER A 458 -8.14 16.73 3.68
N PHE A 459 -7.53 17.86 3.32
CA PHE A 459 -6.09 18.01 3.06
C PHE A 459 -5.52 19.25 3.76
N ALA A 460 -4.36 19.12 4.38
CA ALA A 460 -3.55 20.27 4.78
C ALA A 460 -2.70 20.71 3.58
N THR A 461 -2.77 21.98 3.19
CA THR A 461 -2.16 22.48 1.94
C THR A 461 -1.73 23.94 2.03
N LYS A 462 -0.66 24.31 1.30
CA LYS A 462 -0.29 25.71 1.01
C LYS A 462 -0.88 26.21 -0.31
N LEU A 463 -1.85 25.46 -0.82
CA LEU A 463 -2.71 25.67 -1.98
C LEU A 463 -2.03 26.07 -3.30
N SER A 464 -1.66 25.06 -4.08
CA SER A 464 -1.72 25.00 -5.54
C SER A 464 -1.31 23.57 -5.89
N GLY A 465 -2.25 22.72 -6.27
CA GLY A 465 -1.98 21.30 -6.46
C GLY A 465 -3.08 20.60 -7.23
N GLU A 466 -2.79 19.39 -7.66
CA GLU A 466 -3.74 18.53 -8.35
C GLU A 466 -4.30 17.53 -7.36
N TYR A 467 -5.59 17.30 -7.45
CA TYR A 467 -6.34 16.43 -6.57
C TYR A 467 -7.16 15.48 -7.40
N ALA A 468 -7.33 14.26 -6.93
CA ALA A 468 -8.18 13.27 -7.56
C ALA A 468 -9.20 12.68 -6.60
N VAL A 469 -10.37 12.37 -7.16
CA VAL A 469 -11.36 11.49 -6.56
C VAL A 469 -11.24 10.14 -7.28
N VAL A 470 -10.99 9.10 -6.49
CA VAL A 470 -10.81 7.73 -6.96
C VAL A 470 -11.91 6.88 -6.35
N GLY A 471 -12.55 6.01 -7.14
CA GLY A 471 -13.52 5.05 -6.62
C GLY A 471 -13.39 3.67 -7.24
N ALA A 472 -13.60 2.63 -6.44
CA ALA A 472 -13.81 1.27 -6.94
C ALA A 472 -15.18 1.17 -7.63
N ALA A 473 -15.41 0.10 -8.40
CA ALA A 473 -16.77 -0.20 -8.77
C ALA A 473 -17.52 -0.67 -7.55
N ASP A 474 -18.82 -0.41 -7.59
CA ASP A 474 -19.74 -1.00 -6.66
C ASP A 474 -19.69 -2.53 -6.82
N VAL A 475 -18.98 -3.19 -5.91
CA VAL A 475 -19.15 -4.63 -5.66
C VAL A 475 -20.28 -4.83 -4.65
N SER A 476 -21.23 -3.88 -4.54
CA SER A 476 -22.44 -4.09 -3.77
C SER A 476 -23.13 -5.36 -4.22
N ALA A 477 -23.72 -6.01 -3.23
CA ALA A 477 -24.24 -7.36 -3.22
C ALA A 477 -25.39 -7.66 -4.22
N ASP A 478 -25.61 -6.80 -5.21
CA ASP A 478 -26.43 -7.05 -6.38
C ASP A 478 -25.55 -7.19 -7.63
N ALA A 479 -24.54 -8.07 -7.54
CA ALA A 479 -24.19 -8.82 -8.75
C ALA A 479 -25.53 -9.35 -9.30
N PRO A 480 -25.92 -9.03 -10.56
CA PRO A 480 -27.10 -9.64 -11.14
C PRO A 480 -26.97 -11.13 -10.87
N PRO A 481 -28.01 -11.78 -10.32
CA PRO A 481 -27.90 -13.16 -9.85
C PRO A 481 -27.20 -13.93 -10.94
N VAL A 482 -26.16 -14.70 -10.59
CA VAL A 482 -25.50 -15.62 -11.52
C VAL A 482 -26.61 -16.43 -12.18
N ARG A 483 -26.99 -16.02 -13.38
CA ARG A 483 -28.15 -16.51 -14.10
C ARG A 483 -27.67 -17.47 -15.16
N ALA A 484 -28.54 -18.42 -15.49
CA ALA A 484 -28.26 -19.53 -16.39
C ALA A 484 -27.40 -19.09 -17.58
N GLN A 485 -26.34 -19.85 -17.83
CA GLN A 485 -25.34 -19.64 -18.89
C GLN A 485 -25.82 -18.70 -19.99
N ASP A 486 -25.24 -17.51 -20.06
CA ASP A 486 -25.36 -16.67 -21.23
C ASP A 486 -24.85 -17.48 -22.43
N THR A 487 -25.77 -17.97 -23.27
CA THR A 487 -25.45 -18.80 -24.43
C THR A 487 -25.05 -17.97 -25.65
N ARG A 488 -24.94 -16.64 -25.53
CA ARG A 488 -24.32 -15.81 -26.57
C ARG A 488 -22.87 -16.25 -26.70
N GLU A 489 -22.38 -16.54 -27.92
CA GLU A 489 -20.95 -16.72 -28.14
C GLU A 489 -20.24 -15.43 -27.70
N ALA A 490 -19.70 -15.44 -26.48
CA ALA A 490 -19.10 -14.24 -25.92
C ALA A 490 -17.84 -13.91 -26.74
N SER A 491 -17.73 -12.66 -27.17
CA SER A 491 -16.47 -12.14 -27.68
C SER A 491 -15.36 -12.46 -26.70
N THR A 492 -14.18 -12.85 -27.20
CA THR A 492 -13.01 -13.21 -26.40
C THR A 492 -11.85 -12.31 -26.75
N ILE A 493 -11.18 -11.77 -25.73
CA ILE A 493 -9.83 -11.22 -25.92
C ILE A 493 -8.85 -12.39 -25.93
N THR A 494 -8.01 -12.48 -26.96
CA THR A 494 -6.96 -13.49 -27.08
C THR A 494 -5.61 -12.78 -27.10
N PRO A 495 -4.77 -12.97 -26.06
CA PRO A 495 -3.45 -12.36 -26.02
C PRO A 495 -2.43 -13.13 -26.88
N HIS A 496 -1.79 -12.44 -27.82
CA HIS A 496 -0.63 -12.95 -28.56
C HIS A 496 0.58 -12.08 -28.26
N LYS A 497 1.70 -12.71 -27.89
CA LYS A 497 2.96 -11.99 -27.69
C LYS A 497 4.03 -12.59 -28.57
N THR A 498 4.55 -11.76 -29.47
CA THR A 498 5.60 -12.15 -30.40
C THR A 498 6.84 -11.30 -30.20
N ILE A 499 7.99 -11.86 -30.52
CA ILE A 499 9.27 -11.19 -30.54
C ILE A 499 9.86 -11.26 -31.95
N ASP A 500 10.51 -10.17 -32.33
CA ASP A 500 11.30 -10.10 -33.54
C ASP A 500 12.72 -9.67 -33.20
N ALA A 501 13.71 -10.37 -33.75
CA ALA A 501 15.12 -10.11 -33.48
C ALA A 501 15.73 -9.33 -34.65
N PHE A 502 16.23 -8.13 -34.38
CA PHE A 502 16.77 -7.23 -35.41
C PHE A 502 17.98 -7.79 -36.19
N ARG A 503 18.54 -8.92 -35.75
CA ARG A 503 19.67 -9.62 -36.38
C ARG A 503 19.27 -10.60 -37.49
N ASP A 504 17.99 -10.83 -37.71
CA ASP A 504 17.52 -11.77 -38.73
C ASP A 504 17.58 -11.20 -40.16
N GLY A 505 17.81 -9.89 -40.29
CA GLY A 505 17.91 -9.18 -41.56
C GLY A 505 16.56 -8.86 -42.21
N VAL A 506 15.46 -8.98 -41.47
CA VAL A 506 14.12 -8.59 -41.88
C VAL A 506 13.74 -7.30 -41.15
N ASP A 507 13.24 -6.31 -41.90
CA ASP A 507 12.82 -5.03 -41.32
C ASP A 507 11.54 -5.21 -40.47
N ASN A 508 11.54 -4.62 -39.28
CA ASN A 508 10.37 -4.49 -38.44
C ASN A 508 9.49 -3.35 -38.98
N PRO A 509 8.21 -3.62 -39.31
CA PRO A 509 7.38 -2.68 -40.07
C PRO A 509 7.00 -1.41 -39.29
N ASP A 510 7.14 -1.41 -37.97
CA ASP A 510 6.59 -0.37 -37.10
C ASP A 510 7.62 0.49 -36.36
N THR A 511 8.92 0.20 -36.52
CA THR A 511 10.04 0.92 -35.91
C THR A 511 10.95 1.57 -36.94
N THR A 512 11.62 2.66 -36.56
CA THR A 512 12.64 3.32 -37.41
C THR A 512 14.06 2.82 -37.12
N LEU A 513 14.25 1.99 -36.09
CA LEU A 513 15.55 1.50 -35.65
C LEU A 513 16.28 0.67 -36.72
N ASP A 514 15.54 -0.01 -37.60
CA ASP A 514 16.07 -0.76 -38.75
C ASP A 514 16.86 0.12 -39.72
N ASN A 515 16.51 1.40 -39.82
CA ASN A 515 17.18 2.33 -40.72
C ASN A 515 18.43 3.01 -40.10
N THR A 516 18.81 2.63 -38.88
CA THR A 516 19.96 3.22 -38.18
C THR A 516 21.24 2.40 -38.34
N ALA A 517 22.39 3.04 -38.18
CA ALA A 517 23.71 2.40 -38.16
C ALA A 517 24.08 1.80 -36.78
N THR A 518 23.13 1.73 -35.85
CA THR A 518 23.32 1.18 -34.51
C THR A 518 23.60 -0.32 -34.56
N ASP A 519 24.38 -0.84 -33.61
CA ASP A 519 24.50 -2.29 -33.40
C ASP A 519 23.18 -2.86 -32.89
N LYS A 520 22.53 -3.69 -33.71
CA LYS A 520 21.22 -4.28 -33.42
C LYS A 520 21.29 -5.78 -33.07
N THR A 521 22.50 -6.33 -32.96
CA THR A 521 22.72 -7.78 -32.83
C THR A 521 21.95 -8.41 -31.66
N ASP A 522 21.70 -7.60 -30.64
CA ASP A 522 21.12 -8.00 -29.36
C ASP A 522 19.80 -7.27 -29.04
N LEU A 523 19.27 -6.56 -30.03
CA LEU A 523 18.02 -5.82 -29.91
C LEU A 523 16.88 -6.70 -30.41
N TYR A 524 15.73 -6.51 -29.78
CA TYR A 524 14.49 -7.18 -30.16
C TYR A 524 13.33 -6.20 -30.12
N ARG A 525 12.36 -6.42 -30.99
CA ARG A 525 11.07 -5.74 -31.01
C ARG A 525 10.04 -6.68 -30.39
N LEU A 526 9.37 -6.23 -29.33
CA LEU A 526 8.26 -6.98 -28.73
C LEU A 526 6.94 -6.44 -29.29
N TYR A 527 5.99 -7.34 -29.52
CA TYR A 527 4.62 -7.04 -29.91
C TYR A 527 3.67 -7.80 -28.97
N LEU A 528 2.75 -7.06 -28.34
CA LEU A 528 1.70 -7.58 -27.48
C LEU A 528 0.36 -7.24 -28.11
N ASP A 529 -0.26 -8.24 -28.73
CA ASP A 529 -1.54 -8.13 -29.41
C ASP A 529 -2.68 -8.62 -28.50
N ALA A 530 -3.65 -7.77 -28.23
CA ALA A 530 -4.95 -8.18 -27.71
C ALA A 530 -5.92 -8.29 -28.90
N GLU A 531 -6.12 -9.51 -29.40
CA GLU A 531 -7.07 -9.77 -30.49
C GLU A 531 -8.47 -10.00 -29.91
N LEU A 532 -9.43 -9.18 -30.31
CA LEU A 532 -10.83 -9.39 -29.98
C LEU A 532 -11.46 -10.25 -31.07
N SER A 533 -11.71 -11.51 -30.74
CA SER A 533 -12.42 -12.45 -31.61
C SER A 533 -13.88 -12.59 -31.19
N GLY A 534 -14.75 -12.84 -32.18
CA GLY A 534 -16.19 -13.02 -32.01
C GLY A 534 -16.89 -12.68 -33.32
N GLN A 535 -17.73 -13.60 -33.83
CA GLN A 535 -18.62 -13.27 -34.94
C GLN A 535 -19.80 -12.51 -34.37
N ILE A 536 -20.07 -11.31 -34.90
CA ILE A 536 -21.38 -10.67 -34.70
C ILE A 536 -22.33 -11.49 -35.56
N GLU A 537 -22.99 -12.49 -34.98
CA GLU A 537 -24.08 -13.19 -35.68
C GLU A 537 -25.09 -12.15 -36.19
N PRO A 538 -25.69 -12.34 -37.39
CA PRO A 538 -26.78 -11.48 -37.83
C PRO A 538 -27.91 -11.47 -36.80
N ILE A 539 -28.34 -10.27 -36.41
CA ILE A 539 -29.41 -10.07 -35.43
C ILE A 539 -30.61 -9.41 -36.11
N ASP A 540 -31.80 -9.95 -35.85
CA ASP A 540 -33.06 -9.27 -36.07
C ASP A 540 -33.51 -8.63 -34.74
N LEU A 541 -33.34 -7.31 -34.64
CA LEU A 541 -33.68 -6.52 -33.46
C LEU A 541 -35.08 -5.92 -33.60
N LEU A 542 -36.01 -6.36 -32.76
CA LEU A 542 -37.33 -5.76 -32.62
C LEU A 542 -37.36 -4.86 -31.38
N ILE A 543 -37.47 -3.56 -31.60
CA ILE A 543 -37.63 -2.57 -30.53
C ILE A 543 -39.13 -2.40 -30.27
N VAL A 544 -39.59 -2.68 -29.05
CA VAL A 544 -40.99 -2.51 -28.63
C VAL A 544 -41.00 -1.44 -27.55
N ALA A 545 -41.39 -0.22 -27.92
CA ALA A 545 -41.25 0.96 -27.07
C ALA A 545 -42.61 1.52 -26.63
N ASP A 546 -42.67 1.88 -25.36
CA ASP A 546 -43.80 2.56 -24.76
C ASP A 546 -43.94 4.00 -25.30
N GLN A 547 -45.14 4.33 -25.74
CA GLN A 547 -45.59 5.66 -26.17
C GLN A 547 -46.73 6.16 -25.27
N SER A 548 -46.91 5.61 -24.07
CA SER A 548 -47.94 6.08 -23.15
C SER A 548 -47.65 7.48 -22.61
N GLY A 549 -48.65 8.10 -21.99
CA GLY A 549 -48.54 9.46 -21.48
C GLY A 549 -47.46 9.63 -20.40
N SER A 550 -47.07 8.56 -19.69
CA SER A 550 -45.97 8.61 -18.71
C SER A 550 -44.60 8.87 -19.35
N MET A 551 -44.44 8.57 -20.65
CA MET A 551 -43.18 8.79 -21.36
C MET A 551 -42.93 10.28 -21.68
N HIS A 552 -43.99 11.09 -21.69
CA HIS A 552 -43.92 12.53 -21.94
C HIS A 552 -44.36 13.37 -20.73
N MET A 553 -45.08 12.78 -19.77
CA MET A 553 -45.61 13.38 -18.52
C MET A 553 -46.09 14.83 -18.69
N ASP A 554 -47.09 15.04 -19.55
CA ASP A 554 -47.81 16.32 -19.67
C ASP A 554 -49.31 16.10 -19.42
N TYR A 555 -49.81 16.63 -18.31
CA TYR A 555 -51.25 16.64 -17.96
C TYR A 555 -51.95 17.97 -18.32
N ASP A 556 -51.23 19.00 -18.77
CA ASP A 556 -51.82 20.28 -19.18
C ASP A 556 -51.12 20.84 -20.42
N SER A 557 -51.83 20.73 -21.54
CA SER A 557 -51.42 20.83 -22.95
C SER A 557 -50.46 21.95 -23.43
N ASN A 558 -49.99 22.86 -22.58
CA ASN A 558 -49.05 23.94 -22.94
C ASN A 558 -47.94 24.20 -21.91
N ASP A 559 -47.75 23.39 -20.88
CA ASP A 559 -46.71 23.65 -19.85
C ASP A 559 -45.43 22.84 -20.09
N THR A 560 -44.37 23.52 -20.55
CA THR A 560 -43.02 22.94 -20.72
C THR A 560 -42.22 22.95 -19.40
N THR A 561 -42.88 22.83 -18.25
CA THR A 561 -42.24 22.96 -16.95
C THR A 561 -41.17 21.89 -16.74
N GLU A 562 -39.98 22.31 -16.32
CA GLU A 562 -38.82 21.45 -16.04
C GLU A 562 -39.11 20.29 -15.07
N GLN A 563 -40.18 20.38 -14.27
CA GLN A 563 -40.53 19.40 -13.24
C GLN A 563 -40.86 17.98 -13.76
N TYR A 564 -41.20 17.82 -15.05
CA TYR A 564 -41.55 16.54 -15.66
C TYR A 564 -40.43 15.91 -16.47
N LYS A 565 -39.31 16.62 -16.62
CA LYS A 565 -38.10 16.13 -17.27
C LYS A 565 -37.25 15.41 -16.23
N ASP A 566 -37.20 14.09 -16.30
CA ASP A 566 -36.52 13.26 -15.31
C ASP A 566 -35.48 12.31 -15.92
N MET A 567 -35.14 12.52 -17.19
CA MET A 567 -33.97 11.95 -17.85
C MET A 567 -32.93 13.04 -18.11
N GLN A 568 -31.67 12.67 -18.27
CA GLN A 568 -30.59 13.60 -18.63
C GLN A 568 -29.96 13.29 -20.01
N ASP A 569 -29.72 14.34 -20.80
CA ASP A 569 -28.92 14.25 -22.02
C ASP A 569 -27.40 14.18 -21.72
N GLU A 570 -26.56 14.05 -22.76
CA GLU A 570 -25.09 14.02 -22.63
C GLU A 570 -24.49 15.27 -21.96
N ALA A 571 -25.17 16.41 -22.04
CA ALA A 571 -24.73 17.67 -21.45
C ALA A 571 -25.30 17.87 -20.03
N GLY A 572 -26.03 16.88 -19.49
CA GLY A 572 -26.67 16.95 -18.18
C GLY A 572 -27.97 17.75 -18.16
N ASN A 573 -28.50 18.16 -19.31
CA ASN A 573 -29.78 18.86 -19.36
C ASN A 573 -30.92 17.87 -19.09
N ALA A 574 -31.89 18.31 -18.28
CA ALA A 574 -33.12 17.57 -18.10
C ALA A 574 -33.91 17.50 -19.42
N ILE A 575 -34.39 16.31 -19.77
CA ILE A 575 -35.21 16.01 -20.95
C ILE A 575 -36.32 15.03 -20.60
N PHE A 576 -37.34 14.93 -21.47
CA PHE A 576 -38.41 13.94 -21.32
C PHE A 576 -37.91 12.52 -21.67
N ARG A 577 -38.65 11.49 -21.21
CA ARG A 577 -38.26 10.09 -21.40
C ARG A 577 -38.34 9.67 -22.87
N ASP A 578 -39.39 10.07 -23.56
CA ASP A 578 -39.57 9.86 -25.00
C ASP A 578 -38.47 10.57 -25.82
N GLN A 579 -38.08 11.79 -25.42
CA GLN A 579 -36.96 12.51 -26.01
C GLN A 579 -35.63 11.76 -25.84
N ALA A 580 -35.38 11.20 -24.66
CA ALA A 580 -34.19 10.39 -24.41
C ALA A 580 -34.16 9.16 -25.33
N VAL A 581 -35.29 8.48 -25.52
CA VAL A 581 -35.40 7.34 -26.44
C VAL A 581 -35.14 7.77 -27.88
N ARG A 582 -35.77 8.85 -28.37
CA ARG A 582 -35.54 9.35 -29.73
C ARG A 582 -34.08 9.76 -29.95
N LEU A 583 -33.48 10.46 -29.00
CA LEU A 583 -32.09 10.88 -29.06
C LEU A 583 -31.16 9.67 -29.18
N VAL A 584 -31.41 8.60 -28.42
CA VAL A 584 -30.56 7.40 -28.46
C VAL A 584 -30.79 6.56 -29.71
N LEU A 585 -32.03 6.37 -30.15
CA LEU A 585 -32.31 5.59 -31.37
C LEU A 585 -31.83 6.29 -32.64
N ASN A 586 -32.05 7.61 -32.74
CA ASN A 586 -31.86 8.37 -33.97
C ASN A 586 -30.61 9.26 -33.97
N GLY A 587 -29.95 9.45 -32.82
CA GLY A 587 -28.83 10.38 -32.65
C GLY A 587 -29.26 11.85 -32.46
N THR A 588 -30.56 12.13 -32.55
CA THR A 588 -31.16 13.45 -32.32
C THR A 588 -32.65 13.29 -31.99
N ASP A 589 -33.19 14.19 -31.18
CA ASP A 589 -34.63 14.30 -30.93
C ASP A 589 -35.36 15.06 -32.05
N ASN A 590 -34.67 15.95 -32.77
CA ASN A 590 -35.23 16.68 -33.92
C ASN A 590 -35.15 15.83 -35.20
N ILE A 591 -36.05 14.86 -35.28
CA ILE A 591 -36.11 13.90 -36.39
C ILE A 591 -36.96 14.38 -37.57
N GLU A 592 -37.77 15.43 -37.39
CA GLU A 592 -38.58 16.03 -38.46
C GLU A 592 -37.70 16.82 -39.45
N ASP A 593 -36.67 17.52 -38.95
CA ASP A 593 -35.70 18.19 -39.82
C ASP A 593 -34.73 17.16 -40.41
N ARG A 594 -34.96 16.84 -41.68
CA ARG A 594 -34.14 15.88 -42.44
C ARG A 594 -32.64 16.24 -42.43
N ALA A 595 -32.28 17.52 -42.48
CA ALA A 595 -30.87 17.90 -42.48
C ALA A 595 -30.23 17.64 -41.10
N VAL A 596 -30.96 17.92 -40.02
CA VAL A 596 -30.52 17.65 -38.64
C VAL A 596 -30.40 16.15 -38.39
N TYR A 597 -31.40 15.36 -38.81
CA TYR A 597 -31.35 13.90 -38.71
C TYR A 597 -30.16 13.33 -39.49
N GLU A 598 -29.99 13.66 -40.77
CA GLU A 598 -28.89 13.12 -41.58
C GLU A 598 -27.50 13.49 -41.02
N ALA A 599 -27.36 14.67 -40.42
CA ALA A 599 -26.12 15.09 -39.77
C ALA A 599 -25.81 14.31 -38.48
N ASN A 600 -26.83 13.83 -37.77
CA ASN A 600 -26.69 13.21 -36.46
C ASN A 600 -26.96 11.69 -36.46
N LYS A 601 -27.55 11.09 -37.50
CA LYS A 601 -27.98 9.69 -37.51
C LYS A 601 -26.88 8.68 -37.19
N LYS A 602 -25.62 9.00 -37.52
CA LYS A 602 -24.45 8.16 -37.20
C LYS A 602 -24.20 8.00 -35.69
N LYS A 603 -24.72 8.92 -34.87
CA LYS A 603 -24.70 8.86 -33.42
C LYS A 603 -25.81 7.97 -32.85
N GLY A 604 -26.86 7.71 -33.64
CA GLY A 604 -28.01 6.92 -33.23
C GLY A 604 -27.75 5.43 -33.26
N LEU A 605 -28.42 4.71 -32.36
CA LEU A 605 -28.29 3.26 -32.22
C LEU A 605 -28.67 2.53 -33.51
N ILE A 606 -29.78 2.91 -34.15
CA ILE A 606 -30.26 2.21 -35.35
C ILE A 606 -29.17 2.18 -36.42
N TYR A 607 -28.48 3.30 -36.63
CA TYR A 607 -27.36 3.37 -37.55
C TYR A 607 -26.19 2.51 -37.08
N GLN A 608 -25.80 2.61 -35.81
CA GLN A 608 -24.66 1.87 -35.27
C GLN A 608 -24.89 0.36 -35.31
N PHE A 609 -26.12 -0.10 -35.07
CA PHE A 609 -26.53 -1.50 -35.11
C PHE A 609 -26.48 -2.07 -36.53
N LEU A 610 -27.06 -1.36 -37.50
CA LEU A 610 -27.02 -1.80 -38.90
C LEU A 610 -25.60 -1.73 -39.47
N ALA A 611 -24.79 -0.77 -39.04
CA ALA A 611 -23.38 -0.69 -39.44
C ALA A 611 -22.46 -1.72 -38.76
N ALA A 612 -22.94 -2.42 -37.73
CA ALA A 612 -22.16 -3.43 -37.02
C ALA A 612 -22.09 -4.77 -37.80
N ASN A 613 -23.15 -5.10 -38.54
CA ASN A 613 -23.19 -6.23 -39.46
C ASN A 613 -24.23 -5.93 -40.57
N ASP A 614 -23.81 -6.03 -41.84
CA ASP A 614 -24.64 -5.73 -43.02
C ASP A 614 -25.86 -6.67 -43.18
N GLU A 615 -25.89 -7.80 -42.46
CA GLU A 615 -27.01 -8.74 -42.41
C GLU A 615 -28.01 -8.44 -41.28
N ASN A 616 -27.72 -7.46 -40.41
CA ASN A 616 -28.64 -7.07 -39.34
C ASN A 616 -29.93 -6.45 -39.90
N ASN A 617 -31.05 -6.75 -39.24
CA ASN A 617 -32.33 -6.12 -39.50
C ASN A 617 -32.89 -5.51 -38.23
N VAL A 618 -33.56 -4.37 -38.35
CA VAL A 618 -34.24 -3.71 -37.24
C VAL A 618 -35.67 -3.38 -37.59
N ALA A 619 -36.56 -3.51 -36.61
CA ALA A 619 -37.93 -3.04 -36.66
C ALA A 619 -38.28 -2.32 -35.36
N VAL A 620 -39.24 -1.41 -35.41
CA VAL A 620 -39.68 -0.63 -34.25
C VAL A 620 -41.20 -0.63 -34.16
N VAL A 621 -41.70 -0.98 -32.98
CA VAL A 621 -43.10 -0.98 -32.60
C VAL A 621 -43.30 0.00 -31.46
N GLY A 622 -44.27 0.88 -31.60
CA GLY A 622 -44.76 1.74 -30.52
C GLY A 622 -46.03 1.15 -29.92
N PHE A 623 -46.21 1.24 -28.60
CA PHE A 623 -47.46 0.84 -27.96
C PHE A 623 -47.92 1.82 -26.89
N GLN A 624 -49.23 1.87 -26.64
CA GLN A 624 -49.90 2.79 -25.75
C GLN A 624 -51.29 2.25 -25.36
N GLY A 625 -52.08 3.01 -24.61
CA GLY A 625 -53.44 2.67 -24.19
C GLY A 625 -54.40 3.83 -24.39
N ILE A 626 -55.01 3.96 -25.57
CA ILE A 626 -55.89 5.08 -25.91
C ILE A 626 -57.07 5.25 -24.91
N GLY A 627 -57.21 6.46 -24.35
CA GLY A 627 -58.06 6.79 -23.18
C GLY A 627 -59.59 6.75 -23.31
N GLN A 628 -60.18 5.90 -24.17
CA GLN A 628 -61.64 5.74 -24.22
C GLN A 628 -62.11 4.52 -23.41
N TYR A 629 -62.49 4.75 -22.15
CA TYR A 629 -63.23 3.77 -21.33
C TYR A 629 -64.60 3.51 -21.97
N GLY A 630 -64.69 2.48 -22.81
CA GLY A 630 -65.90 2.20 -23.57
C GLY A 630 -65.83 0.92 -24.40
N TYR A 631 -67.00 0.42 -24.80
CA TYR A 631 -67.14 -0.70 -25.72
C TYR A 631 -66.73 -0.24 -27.14
N TYR A 632 -65.53 -0.61 -27.59
CA TYR A 632 -65.06 -0.39 -28.96
C TYR A 632 -64.59 -1.72 -29.60
N ALA A 633 -64.54 -1.74 -30.94
CA ALA A 633 -64.51 -2.92 -31.80
C ALA A 633 -63.26 -3.82 -31.65
N ASP A 634 -63.39 -5.03 -32.21
CA ASP A 634 -62.54 -6.22 -32.09
C ASP A 634 -61.03 -5.95 -32.15
N TYR A 635 -60.34 -6.22 -31.04
CA TYR A 635 -58.88 -6.13 -30.94
C TYR A 635 -58.27 -7.48 -31.31
N ASP A 636 -57.59 -7.54 -32.45
CA ASP A 636 -56.87 -8.73 -32.92
C ASP A 636 -55.52 -8.33 -33.53
N ARG A 637 -54.77 -9.33 -34.04
CA ARG A 637 -53.43 -9.11 -34.62
C ARG A 637 -53.46 -8.16 -35.82
N ASP A 638 -54.58 -8.09 -36.53
CA ASP A 638 -54.76 -7.33 -37.76
C ASP A 638 -55.44 -5.96 -37.51
N ASN A 639 -56.08 -5.78 -36.34
CA ASN A 639 -56.75 -4.57 -35.89
C ASN A 639 -56.31 -4.16 -34.47
N ASN A 640 -55.02 -3.90 -34.32
CA ASN A 640 -54.39 -3.44 -33.09
C ASN A 640 -54.34 -1.89 -33.09
N THR A 641 -55.23 -1.23 -32.36
CA THR A 641 -55.28 0.25 -32.32
C THR A 641 -54.39 0.88 -31.24
N ASP A 642 -53.80 0.07 -30.37
CA ASP A 642 -52.97 0.52 -29.23
C ASP A 642 -51.49 0.26 -29.47
N ALA A 643 -51.11 -0.31 -30.61
CA ALA A 643 -49.73 -0.43 -31.04
C ALA A 643 -49.63 -0.21 -32.54
N GLU A 644 -48.52 0.38 -32.97
CA GLU A 644 -48.24 0.69 -34.36
C GLU A 644 -46.84 0.20 -34.76
N THR A 645 -46.68 -0.19 -36.03
CA THR A 645 -45.35 -0.40 -36.59
C THR A 645 -44.80 0.96 -37.02
N ILE A 646 -43.83 1.46 -36.25
CA ILE A 646 -43.13 2.72 -36.53
C ILE A 646 -42.09 2.51 -37.63
N LEU A 647 -41.41 1.36 -37.58
CA LEU A 647 -40.44 0.94 -38.58
C LEU A 647 -40.63 -0.53 -38.91
N GLU A 648 -40.91 -0.81 -40.18
CA GLU A 648 -40.91 -2.18 -40.72
C GLU A 648 -39.47 -2.73 -40.77
N TRP A 649 -39.32 -4.06 -40.81
CA TRP A 649 -38.01 -4.70 -40.90
C TRP A 649 -37.17 -4.10 -42.04
N THR A 650 -36.02 -3.53 -41.68
CA THR A 650 -35.12 -2.83 -42.60
C THR A 650 -33.66 -3.06 -42.24
N SER A 651 -32.80 -3.06 -43.26
CA SER A 651 -31.34 -2.95 -43.13
C SER A 651 -30.80 -1.56 -43.50
N ASP A 652 -31.68 -0.63 -43.92
CA ASP A 652 -31.36 0.78 -44.14
C ASP A 652 -31.67 1.60 -42.87
N PRO A 653 -30.73 2.43 -42.36
CA PRO A 653 -30.96 3.27 -41.19
C PRO A 653 -32.00 4.36 -41.44
N GLN A 654 -33.23 4.07 -41.03
CA GLN A 654 -34.37 4.99 -41.04
C GLN A 654 -34.65 5.53 -39.63
N ARG A 655 -35.34 6.68 -39.55
CA ARG A 655 -35.73 7.29 -38.28
C ARG A 655 -36.89 6.54 -37.63
N ALA A 656 -36.88 6.42 -36.31
CA ALA A 656 -37.97 5.86 -35.52
C ALA A 656 -38.51 6.90 -34.54
N ASP A 657 -39.80 7.25 -34.67
CA ASP A 657 -40.44 8.27 -33.85
C ASP A 657 -41.24 7.65 -32.71
N ILE A 658 -40.65 7.61 -31.51
CA ILE A 658 -41.31 7.11 -30.30
C ILE A 658 -41.83 8.32 -29.51
N GLU A 659 -42.82 9.03 -30.04
CA GLU A 659 -43.44 10.15 -29.31
C GLU A 659 -44.43 9.65 -28.25
N GLY A 660 -44.25 10.12 -27.01
CA GLY A 660 -45.18 9.84 -25.92
C GLY A 660 -46.53 10.51 -26.16
N GLN A 661 -47.58 9.70 -26.21
CA GLN A 661 -48.94 10.12 -26.50
C GLN A 661 -49.64 10.57 -25.20
N ARG A 662 -49.94 11.86 -25.13
CA ARG A 662 -50.53 12.50 -23.94
C ARG A 662 -51.83 11.83 -23.52
N GLU A 663 -52.06 11.77 -22.21
CA GLU A 663 -53.26 11.19 -21.57
C GLU A 663 -53.52 9.69 -21.84
N ASN A 664 -52.66 9.00 -22.59
CA ASN A 664 -52.84 7.59 -22.89
C ASN A 664 -52.21 6.69 -21.82
N ALA A 665 -52.88 5.57 -21.53
CA ALA A 665 -52.47 4.55 -20.58
C ALA A 665 -51.36 3.65 -21.15
N THR A 666 -50.91 2.67 -20.37
CA THR A 666 -49.82 1.74 -20.71
C THR A 666 -50.39 0.34 -20.97
N ASN A 667 -50.38 -0.15 -22.22
CA ASN A 667 -50.95 -1.43 -22.63
C ASN A 667 -49.89 -2.42 -23.16
N TYR A 668 -49.25 -3.18 -22.28
CA TYR A 668 -48.22 -4.15 -22.72
C TYR A 668 -48.78 -5.24 -23.64
N CYS A 669 -50.06 -5.61 -23.47
CA CYS A 669 -50.69 -6.64 -24.29
C CYS A 669 -50.71 -6.23 -25.78
N ALA A 670 -50.87 -4.93 -26.05
CA ALA A 670 -50.80 -4.34 -27.38
C ALA A 670 -49.43 -4.53 -28.03
N GLY A 671 -48.38 -4.16 -27.30
CA GLY A 671 -46.99 -4.30 -27.73
C GLY A 671 -46.62 -5.75 -28.00
N PHE A 672 -47.00 -6.69 -27.12
CA PHE A 672 -46.72 -8.12 -27.34
C PHE A 672 -47.46 -8.70 -28.52
N LEU A 673 -48.74 -8.37 -28.72
CA LEU A 673 -49.50 -8.85 -29.87
C LEU A 673 -48.92 -8.34 -31.20
N GLN A 674 -48.46 -7.09 -31.19
CA GLN A 674 -47.80 -6.49 -32.34
C GLN A 674 -46.41 -7.09 -32.57
N ALA A 675 -45.67 -7.38 -31.51
CA ALA A 675 -44.36 -8.04 -31.60
C ALA A 675 -44.44 -9.47 -32.16
N ASP A 676 -45.44 -10.24 -31.72
CA ASP A 676 -45.77 -11.58 -32.25
C ASP A 676 -46.00 -11.52 -33.77
N ARG A 677 -46.76 -10.52 -34.24
CA ARG A 677 -46.95 -10.28 -35.68
C ARG A 677 -45.65 -9.97 -36.42
N MET A 678 -44.80 -9.12 -35.84
CA MET A 678 -43.53 -8.73 -36.48
C MET A 678 -42.56 -9.91 -36.59
N LEU A 679 -42.53 -10.79 -35.60
CA LEU A 679 -41.66 -11.98 -35.59
C LEU A 679 -42.17 -13.10 -36.51
N ASP A 680 -43.47 -13.14 -36.79
CA ASP A 680 -44.10 -14.00 -37.80
C ASP A 680 -43.80 -13.57 -39.25
N ASP A 681 -43.21 -12.40 -39.48
CA ASP A 681 -42.88 -11.93 -40.83
C ASP A 681 -41.94 -12.93 -41.53
N PRO A 682 -42.30 -13.43 -42.73
CA PRO A 682 -41.46 -14.37 -43.47
C PRO A 682 -40.03 -13.90 -43.74
N ALA A 683 -39.78 -12.58 -43.71
CA ALA A 683 -38.44 -12.00 -43.86
C ALA A 683 -37.51 -12.34 -42.69
N VAL A 684 -38.04 -12.53 -41.47
CA VAL A 684 -37.24 -12.80 -40.27
C VAL A 684 -37.53 -14.15 -39.63
N ALA A 685 -38.75 -14.68 -39.74
CA ALA A 685 -39.19 -15.86 -38.99
C ALA A 685 -38.28 -17.08 -39.14
N ASN A 686 -37.65 -17.28 -40.31
CA ASN A 686 -36.84 -18.46 -40.62
C ASN A 686 -35.49 -18.15 -41.32
N ASN A 687 -34.95 -16.93 -41.14
CA ASN A 687 -33.69 -16.52 -41.75
C ASN A 687 -32.42 -17.08 -41.05
N GLY A 688 -32.58 -17.76 -39.91
CA GLY A 688 -31.46 -18.28 -39.11
C GLY A 688 -30.71 -17.21 -38.30
N HIS A 689 -31.15 -15.95 -38.36
CA HIS A 689 -30.60 -14.88 -37.54
C HIS A 689 -31.09 -15.02 -36.10
N LYS A 690 -30.29 -14.51 -35.18
CA LYS A 690 -30.65 -14.40 -33.78
C LYS A 690 -31.72 -13.33 -33.61
N LYS A 691 -32.76 -13.63 -32.84
CA LYS A 691 -33.91 -12.73 -32.66
C LYS A 691 -33.90 -12.14 -31.28
N VAL A 692 -33.97 -10.81 -31.21
CA VAL A 692 -33.94 -10.08 -29.95
C VAL A 692 -35.09 -9.10 -29.92
N ILE A 693 -35.90 -9.16 -28.86
CA ILE A 693 -36.81 -8.07 -28.50
C ILE A 693 -36.09 -7.20 -27.48
N LEU A 694 -36.10 -5.90 -27.72
CA LEU A 694 -35.81 -4.90 -26.71
C LEU A 694 -37.12 -4.21 -26.32
N PHE A 695 -37.58 -4.44 -25.11
CA PHE A 695 -38.83 -3.86 -24.61
C PHE A 695 -38.55 -2.65 -23.70
N LEU A 696 -38.95 -1.46 -24.11
CA LEU A 696 -38.70 -0.21 -23.38
C LEU A 696 -40.00 0.30 -22.76
N SER A 697 -40.01 0.58 -21.45
CA SER A 697 -41.14 1.19 -20.76
C SER A 697 -40.71 1.86 -19.46
N ASP A 698 -41.46 2.87 -19.04
CA ASP A 698 -41.25 3.63 -17.81
C ASP A 698 -42.27 3.33 -16.70
N GLY A 699 -43.30 2.53 -17.03
CA GLY A 699 -44.47 2.34 -16.20
C GLY A 699 -44.98 0.90 -16.25
N ILE A 700 -45.74 0.52 -15.23
CA ILE A 700 -46.45 -0.76 -15.21
C ILE A 700 -47.73 -0.71 -16.04
N PRO A 701 -48.17 -1.85 -16.61
CA PRO A 701 -49.38 -1.89 -17.42
C PRO A 701 -50.59 -1.42 -16.61
N THR A 702 -51.27 -0.39 -17.12
CA THR A 702 -52.47 0.21 -16.51
C THR A 702 -53.75 -0.20 -17.24
N CYS A 703 -53.63 -0.83 -18.40
CA CYS A 703 -54.73 -1.41 -19.17
C CYS A 703 -54.32 -2.75 -19.82
N HIS A 704 -55.32 -3.57 -20.18
CA HIS A 704 -55.13 -4.88 -20.80
C HIS A 704 -56.24 -5.22 -21.80
N ILE A 705 -55.99 -6.24 -22.63
CA ILE A 705 -56.94 -6.80 -23.60
C ILE A 705 -57.63 -8.02 -22.99
N ALA A 706 -58.91 -7.91 -22.61
CA ALA A 706 -59.58 -8.87 -21.73
C ALA A 706 -59.89 -10.27 -22.32
N SER A 707 -59.99 -10.43 -23.66
CA SER A 707 -60.21 -11.75 -24.27
C SER A 707 -59.77 -11.83 -25.73
N LYS A 708 -59.21 -12.98 -26.15
CA LYS A 708 -58.85 -13.30 -27.55
C LYS A 708 -60.00 -13.90 -28.38
N TRP A 709 -61.12 -14.28 -27.76
CA TRP A 709 -62.10 -15.21 -28.35
C TRP A 709 -63.53 -14.68 -28.40
N GLY A 710 -63.68 -13.46 -28.92
CA GLY A 710 -64.99 -12.90 -29.30
C GLY A 710 -65.75 -12.30 -28.11
N GLY A 711 -65.67 -10.97 -28.03
CA GLY A 711 -66.35 -10.12 -27.05
C GLY A 711 -65.42 -9.64 -25.93
N TYR A 712 -65.67 -8.39 -25.48
CA TYR A 712 -65.35 -7.79 -24.18
C TYR A 712 -64.22 -6.72 -24.08
N TYR A 713 -64.69 -5.60 -23.51
CA TYR A 713 -64.14 -4.36 -22.93
C TYR A 713 -62.64 -4.25 -22.55
N ARG A 714 -62.06 -3.03 -22.74
CA ARG A 714 -60.79 -2.58 -22.12
C ARG A 714 -60.96 -2.40 -20.61
N GLY A 715 -60.31 -3.23 -19.79
CA GLY A 715 -60.26 -3.05 -18.35
C GLY A 715 -59.07 -2.20 -17.90
N GLY A 716 -59.31 -1.15 -17.12
CA GLY A 716 -58.27 -0.33 -16.50
C GLY A 716 -58.82 0.46 -15.31
N THR A 717 -58.01 0.69 -14.29
CA THR A 717 -58.42 1.43 -13.07
C THR A 717 -57.48 2.59 -12.74
N GLY A 718 -56.47 2.85 -13.58
CA GLY A 718 -55.38 3.78 -13.25
C GLY A 718 -54.56 3.36 -12.02
N ASN A 719 -54.74 2.12 -11.54
CA ASN A 719 -54.11 1.58 -10.35
C ASN A 719 -53.43 0.26 -10.70
N SER A 720 -52.12 0.23 -10.49
CA SER A 720 -51.18 -0.83 -10.86
C SER A 720 -51.33 -2.14 -10.09
N THR A 721 -52.15 -2.15 -9.05
CA THR A 721 -52.38 -3.32 -8.18
C THR A 721 -53.48 -4.26 -8.70
N ASN A 722 -54.04 -4.00 -9.89
CA ASN A 722 -55.11 -4.82 -10.45
C ASN A 722 -54.58 -6.17 -10.97
N THR A 723 -54.88 -7.23 -10.23
CA THR A 723 -54.51 -8.62 -10.55
C THR A 723 -54.96 -9.06 -11.96
N ALA A 724 -56.06 -8.52 -12.50
CA ALA A 724 -56.54 -8.88 -13.83
C ALA A 724 -55.63 -8.35 -14.95
N THR A 725 -55.15 -7.10 -14.82
CA THR A 725 -54.22 -6.49 -15.78
C THR A 725 -52.89 -7.24 -15.78
N ALA A 726 -52.32 -7.49 -14.60
CA ALA A 726 -51.08 -8.24 -14.46
C ALA A 726 -51.19 -9.65 -15.08
N ASN A 727 -52.21 -10.43 -14.69
CA ASN A 727 -52.41 -11.79 -15.19
C ASN A 727 -52.58 -11.85 -16.71
N THR A 728 -53.31 -10.88 -17.29
CA THR A 728 -53.54 -10.85 -18.73
C THR A 728 -52.27 -10.48 -19.48
N THR A 729 -51.52 -9.50 -18.99
CA THR A 729 -50.22 -9.16 -19.57
C THR A 729 -49.26 -10.34 -19.50
N ASP A 730 -49.22 -11.08 -18.38
CA ASP A 730 -48.40 -12.30 -18.25
C ASP A 730 -48.84 -13.38 -19.24
N GLN A 731 -50.14 -13.52 -19.51
CA GLN A 731 -50.66 -14.45 -20.51
C GLN A 731 -50.14 -14.13 -21.93
N TYR A 732 -50.25 -12.88 -22.37
CA TYR A 732 -49.78 -12.46 -23.69
C TYR A 732 -48.25 -12.58 -23.81
N PHE A 733 -47.52 -12.21 -22.76
CA PHE A 733 -46.06 -12.35 -22.72
C PHE A 733 -45.61 -13.82 -22.81
N ASN A 734 -46.27 -14.72 -22.06
CA ASN A 734 -45.96 -16.15 -22.11
C ASN A 734 -46.33 -16.77 -23.47
N GLU A 735 -47.37 -16.28 -24.12
CA GLU A 735 -47.75 -16.73 -25.46
C GLU A 735 -46.71 -16.30 -26.51
N LEU A 736 -46.27 -15.04 -26.49
CA LEU A 736 -45.18 -14.55 -27.35
C LEU A 736 -43.93 -15.44 -27.22
N ARG A 737 -43.53 -15.77 -25.98
CA ARG A 737 -42.41 -16.69 -25.71
C ARG A 737 -42.66 -18.12 -26.19
N THR A 738 -43.91 -18.58 -26.14
CA THR A 738 -44.27 -19.93 -26.59
C THR A 738 -44.26 -20.01 -28.11
N ASN A 739 -44.70 -18.96 -28.79
CA ASN A 739 -44.71 -18.86 -30.25
C ASN A 739 -43.28 -18.69 -30.79
N HIS A 740 -42.44 -17.97 -30.06
CA HIS A 740 -41.06 -17.67 -30.46
C HIS A 740 -40.05 -18.06 -29.35
N PRO A 741 -39.81 -19.36 -29.13
CA PRO A 741 -38.93 -19.85 -28.06
C PRO A 741 -37.46 -19.47 -28.22
N ASP A 742 -37.04 -19.13 -29.45
CA ASP A 742 -35.66 -18.76 -29.79
C ASP A 742 -35.41 -17.24 -29.69
N VAL A 743 -36.41 -16.46 -29.26
CA VAL A 743 -36.30 -15.00 -29.09
C VAL A 743 -35.80 -14.67 -27.69
N ILE A 744 -34.72 -13.89 -27.63
CA ILE A 744 -34.24 -13.28 -26.39
C ILE A 744 -35.02 -11.99 -26.15
N ILE A 745 -35.49 -11.78 -24.92
CA ILE A 745 -36.22 -10.55 -24.56
C ILE A 745 -35.41 -9.78 -23.53
N ASP A 746 -34.78 -8.70 -23.97
CA ASP A 746 -34.17 -7.69 -23.10
C ASP A 746 -35.21 -6.61 -22.77
N THR A 747 -35.12 -6.03 -21.57
CA THR A 747 -36.03 -4.96 -21.14
C THR A 747 -35.27 -3.74 -20.63
N VAL A 748 -35.83 -2.55 -20.85
CA VAL A 748 -35.29 -1.28 -20.34
C VAL A 748 -36.36 -0.60 -19.52
N SER A 749 -36.11 -0.47 -18.21
CA SER A 749 -36.86 0.37 -17.29
C SER A 749 -36.35 1.80 -17.42
N ILE A 750 -37.15 2.65 -18.05
CA ILE A 750 -36.83 4.07 -18.20
C ILE A 750 -37.32 4.78 -16.95
N ARG A 751 -36.38 5.39 -16.20
CA ARG A 751 -36.52 5.77 -14.79
C ARG A 751 -36.73 4.55 -13.89
N ALA A 752 -35.80 4.33 -12.95
CA ALA A 752 -35.95 3.31 -11.91
C ALA A 752 -37.20 3.62 -11.07
N GLY A 753 -38.26 2.84 -11.28
CA GLY A 753 -39.56 3.08 -10.67
C GLY A 753 -40.39 1.79 -10.60
N ASP A 754 -41.71 1.92 -10.52
CA ASP A 754 -42.60 0.78 -10.28
C ASP A 754 -42.54 -0.31 -11.39
N ALA A 755 -42.03 0.02 -12.58
CA ALA A 755 -41.86 -0.91 -13.70
C ALA A 755 -40.70 -1.91 -13.55
N LEU A 756 -39.65 -1.54 -12.78
CA LEU A 756 -38.38 -2.27 -12.76
C LEU A 756 -38.54 -3.74 -12.38
N THR A 757 -39.30 -4.02 -11.31
CA THR A 757 -39.50 -5.41 -10.85
C THR A 757 -40.19 -6.27 -11.90
N ARG A 758 -41.16 -5.69 -12.62
CA ARG A 758 -41.93 -6.40 -13.65
C ARG A 758 -41.09 -6.63 -14.90
N LEU A 759 -40.40 -5.60 -15.37
CA LEU A 759 -39.49 -5.69 -16.52
C LEU A 759 -38.35 -6.68 -16.24
N GLN A 760 -37.78 -6.66 -15.04
CA GLN A 760 -36.82 -7.67 -14.59
C GLN A 760 -37.42 -9.07 -14.73
N SER A 761 -38.63 -9.32 -14.21
CA SER A 761 -39.27 -10.64 -14.32
C SER A 761 -39.53 -11.09 -15.77
N MET A 762 -39.79 -10.13 -16.67
CA MET A 762 -40.00 -10.40 -18.09
C MET A 762 -38.69 -10.73 -18.80
N ALA A 763 -37.65 -9.90 -18.66
CA ALA A 763 -36.33 -10.21 -19.18
C ALA A 763 -35.85 -11.57 -18.66
N ASP A 764 -36.10 -11.79 -17.37
CA ASP A 764 -35.75 -13.00 -16.67
C ASP A 764 -36.37 -14.26 -17.29
N ALA A 765 -37.67 -14.21 -17.55
CA ALA A 765 -38.36 -15.28 -18.24
C ALA A 765 -37.85 -15.41 -19.69
N GLY A 766 -37.71 -14.28 -20.38
CA GLY A 766 -37.27 -14.13 -21.77
C GLY A 766 -35.82 -14.49 -22.09
N GLY A 767 -35.02 -14.87 -21.08
CA GLY A 767 -33.60 -15.21 -21.26
C GLY A 767 -32.70 -14.00 -21.56
N GLY A 768 -33.18 -12.77 -21.30
CA GLY A 768 -32.45 -11.53 -21.52
C GLY A 768 -32.07 -10.80 -20.23
N TYR A 769 -31.62 -9.56 -20.38
CA TYR A 769 -31.25 -8.64 -19.30
C TYR A 769 -32.29 -7.54 -19.13
N CYS A 770 -32.47 -7.10 -17.89
CA CYS A 770 -33.19 -5.85 -17.60
C CYS A 770 -32.19 -4.76 -17.24
N TYR A 771 -32.36 -3.61 -17.88
CA TYR A 771 -31.55 -2.41 -17.68
C TYR A 771 -32.40 -1.34 -17.02
N SER A 772 -31.85 -0.63 -16.05
CA SER A 772 -32.49 0.55 -15.45
C SER A 772 -31.72 1.79 -15.88
N VAL A 773 -32.41 2.80 -16.40
CA VAL A 773 -31.77 3.97 -16.99
C VAL A 773 -32.38 5.26 -16.45
N ASN A 774 -31.55 6.24 -16.10
CA ASN A 774 -31.97 7.60 -15.72
C ASN A 774 -31.31 8.70 -16.57
N LYS A 775 -30.38 8.32 -17.46
CA LYS A 775 -29.71 9.20 -18.42
C LYS A 775 -29.49 8.50 -19.75
N THR A 776 -29.32 9.28 -20.80
CA THR A 776 -29.16 8.79 -22.18
C THR A 776 -27.92 7.90 -22.38
N GLU A 777 -26.85 8.11 -21.62
CA GLU A 777 -25.65 7.24 -21.66
C GLU A 777 -25.89 5.83 -21.13
N ASP A 778 -26.71 5.68 -20.08
CA ASP A 778 -27.04 4.35 -19.54
C ASP A 778 -27.89 3.58 -20.56
N LEU A 779 -28.80 4.29 -21.24
CA LEU A 779 -29.58 3.73 -22.33
C LEU A 779 -28.68 3.28 -23.47
N LYS A 780 -27.72 4.10 -23.91
CA LYS A 780 -26.73 3.68 -24.93
C LYS A 780 -25.91 2.47 -24.48
N THR A 781 -25.53 2.40 -23.21
CA THR A 781 -24.73 1.29 -22.67
C THR A 781 -25.53 -0.01 -22.64
N ALA A 782 -26.77 0.02 -22.15
CA ALA A 782 -27.71 -1.09 -22.19
C ALA A 782 -27.88 -1.64 -23.62
N LEU A 783 -28.06 -0.73 -24.56
CA LEU A 783 -28.23 -1.06 -25.97
C LEU A 783 -26.96 -1.61 -26.61
N LYS A 784 -25.78 -1.06 -26.32
CA LYS A 784 -24.50 -1.62 -26.77
C LYS A 784 -24.27 -3.04 -26.23
N LYS A 785 -24.66 -3.31 -24.98
CA LYS A 785 -24.56 -4.65 -24.39
C LYS A 785 -25.50 -5.65 -25.07
N LEU A 786 -26.70 -5.21 -25.46
CA LEU A 786 -27.59 -5.98 -26.33
C LEU A 786 -26.91 -6.32 -27.66
N MET A 787 -26.25 -5.33 -28.28
CA MET A 787 -25.62 -5.47 -29.60
C MET A 787 -24.37 -6.35 -29.61
N PHE A 788 -23.49 -6.21 -28.62
CA PHE A 788 -22.15 -6.80 -28.63
C PHE A 788 -21.98 -7.97 -27.64
N GLY A 789 -23.00 -8.29 -26.85
CA GLY A 789 -22.93 -9.31 -25.82
C GLY A 789 -22.07 -8.84 -24.64
N ALA A 790 -20.82 -9.29 -24.61
CA ALA A 790 -19.87 -8.92 -23.56
C ALA A 790 -19.17 -7.60 -23.90
N LEU A 791 -19.33 -6.60 -23.04
CA LEU A 791 -18.58 -5.35 -23.16
C LEU A 791 -17.26 -5.48 -22.44
N TYR A 792 -16.18 -5.22 -23.18
CA TYR A 792 -14.86 -5.02 -22.62
C TYR A 792 -14.65 -3.55 -22.31
N SER A 793 -14.19 -3.25 -21.11
CA SER A 793 -13.88 -1.89 -20.67
C SER A 793 -12.66 -1.94 -19.74
N ASN A 794 -12.14 -0.79 -19.31
CA ASN A 794 -10.95 -0.73 -18.43
C ASN A 794 -9.78 -1.59 -18.94
N LEU A 795 -9.55 -1.56 -20.26
CA LEU A 795 -8.52 -2.37 -20.89
C LEU A 795 -7.13 -1.82 -20.52
N ALA A 796 -6.19 -2.71 -20.20
CA ALA A 796 -4.78 -2.38 -20.19
C ALA A 796 -3.94 -3.54 -20.71
N ILE A 797 -2.90 -3.24 -21.47
CA ILE A 797 -1.87 -4.19 -21.89
C ILE A 797 -0.62 -3.89 -21.07
N GLU A 798 -0.15 -4.89 -20.34
CA GLU A 798 0.92 -4.73 -19.36
C GLU A 798 2.02 -5.75 -19.56
N ASP A 799 3.28 -5.31 -19.47
CA ASP A 799 4.46 -6.15 -19.59
C ASP A 799 5.52 -5.78 -18.55
N THR A 800 5.62 -6.58 -17.50
CA THR A 800 6.73 -6.55 -16.56
C THR A 800 7.90 -7.35 -17.13
N LEU A 801 8.94 -6.63 -17.58
CA LEU A 801 10.14 -7.22 -18.16
C LEU A 801 10.87 -8.09 -17.13
N SER A 802 11.41 -9.22 -17.59
CA SER A 802 12.23 -10.06 -16.73
C SER A 802 13.52 -9.32 -16.34
N LEU A 803 14.23 -9.84 -15.33
CA LEU A 803 15.56 -9.34 -15.00
C LEU A 803 16.58 -9.62 -16.11
N ASP A 804 16.24 -10.49 -17.06
CA ASP A 804 17.10 -10.91 -18.16
C ASP A 804 16.96 -10.00 -19.40
N VAL A 805 15.99 -9.08 -19.41
CA VAL A 805 15.70 -8.18 -20.54
C VAL A 805 15.58 -6.74 -20.09
N ASP A 806 16.35 -5.84 -20.69
CA ASP A 806 16.28 -4.40 -20.43
C ASP A 806 15.54 -3.67 -21.55
N LEU A 807 14.82 -2.60 -21.22
CA LEU A 807 14.31 -1.65 -22.21
C LEU A 807 15.49 -1.03 -22.99
N TYR A 808 15.33 -0.82 -24.30
CA TYR A 808 16.38 -0.20 -25.08
C TYR A 808 16.31 1.34 -25.00
N ASP A 809 17.05 1.93 -24.06
CA ASP A 809 17.04 3.38 -23.79
C ASP A 809 17.40 4.27 -25.00
N GLY A 810 18.17 3.75 -25.96
CA GLY A 810 18.56 4.51 -27.15
C GLY A 810 17.36 4.85 -28.04
N GLN A 811 16.39 3.95 -28.12
CA GLN A 811 15.12 4.16 -28.80
C GLN A 811 14.08 3.17 -28.29
N PRO A 812 13.41 3.44 -27.15
CA PRO A 812 12.40 2.53 -26.59
C PRO A 812 11.23 2.28 -27.55
N ASP A 813 10.89 3.29 -28.36
CA ASP A 813 9.95 3.20 -29.48
C ASP A 813 8.60 2.58 -29.13
N PHE A 814 8.03 3.01 -28.00
CA PHE A 814 6.67 2.63 -27.62
C PHE A 814 5.69 3.07 -28.71
N LYS A 815 4.90 2.12 -29.19
CA LYS A 815 3.87 2.32 -30.19
C LYS A 815 2.63 1.53 -29.82
N VAL A 816 1.47 2.16 -29.96
CA VAL A 816 0.18 1.48 -29.77
C VAL A 816 -0.64 1.66 -31.04
N THR A 817 -1.14 0.56 -31.59
CA THR A 817 -2.00 0.57 -32.78
C THR A 817 -3.30 -0.17 -32.53
N LEU A 818 -4.36 0.26 -33.20
CA LEU A 818 -5.66 -0.41 -33.26
C LEU A 818 -5.93 -0.77 -34.71
N LYS A 819 -5.92 -2.06 -35.02
CA LYS A 819 -6.40 -2.60 -36.27
C LYS A 819 -7.89 -2.93 -36.12
N GLU A 820 -8.74 -2.23 -36.86
CA GLU A 820 -10.18 -2.47 -36.90
C GLU A 820 -10.50 -3.73 -37.71
N ALA A 821 -11.74 -4.24 -37.58
CA ALA A 821 -12.19 -5.46 -38.25
C ALA A 821 -12.14 -5.39 -39.79
N ASP A 822 -12.25 -4.18 -40.36
CA ASP A 822 -12.13 -3.94 -41.80
C ASP A 822 -10.67 -3.88 -42.29
N GLY A 823 -9.70 -4.05 -41.38
CA GLY A 823 -8.27 -3.99 -41.65
C GLY A 823 -7.66 -2.60 -41.56
N THR A 824 -8.44 -1.55 -41.28
CA THR A 824 -7.94 -0.18 -41.07
C THR A 824 -7.06 -0.13 -39.83
N VAL A 825 -5.85 0.41 -39.95
CA VAL A 825 -4.92 0.56 -38.82
C VAL A 825 -4.86 2.02 -38.38
N LYS A 826 -5.20 2.27 -37.11
CA LYS A 826 -5.02 3.55 -36.42
C LYS A 826 -3.79 3.48 -35.52
N VAL A 827 -2.96 4.51 -35.56
CA VAL A 827 -1.83 4.64 -34.63
C VAL A 827 -2.32 5.48 -33.46
N LEU A 828 -2.43 4.91 -32.27
CA LEU A 828 -2.96 5.57 -31.07
C LEU A 828 -1.87 6.28 -30.26
N TYR A 829 -0.65 5.74 -30.28
CA TYR A 829 0.51 6.32 -29.61
C TYR A 829 1.76 6.09 -30.44
N GLU A 830 2.55 7.14 -30.62
CA GLU A 830 3.86 7.09 -31.27
C GLU A 830 4.64 8.35 -30.88
N ASN A 831 5.98 8.35 -31.01
CA ASN A 831 6.81 9.53 -30.76
C ASN A 831 6.63 10.13 -29.35
N LYS A 832 6.37 9.27 -28.36
CA LYS A 832 6.17 9.62 -26.94
C LYS A 832 4.89 10.43 -26.67
N ALA A 833 3.90 10.40 -27.56
CA ALA A 833 2.64 11.11 -27.40
C ALA A 833 1.45 10.27 -27.90
N ILE A 834 0.28 10.51 -27.30
CA ILE A 834 -1.00 10.03 -27.80
C ILE A 834 -1.31 10.82 -29.09
N THR A 835 -1.71 10.13 -30.15
CA THR A 835 -2.05 10.75 -31.43
C THR A 835 -3.49 11.27 -31.43
N SER A 836 -3.91 11.96 -32.49
CA SER A 836 -5.32 12.36 -32.67
C SER A 836 -6.29 11.18 -32.72
N ASP A 837 -5.85 10.03 -33.26
CA ASP A 837 -6.66 8.82 -33.30
C ASP A 837 -6.74 8.15 -31.91
N GLY A 838 -5.76 8.41 -31.04
CA GLY A 838 -5.66 7.85 -29.70
C GLY A 838 -6.41 8.62 -28.62
N THR A 839 -6.72 9.92 -28.80
CA THR A 839 -7.24 10.80 -27.73
C THR A 839 -8.50 10.30 -27.02
N SER A 840 -9.38 9.60 -27.73
CA SER A 840 -10.63 9.05 -27.17
C SER A 840 -10.55 7.56 -26.80
N ILE A 841 -9.40 6.93 -27.00
CA ILE A 841 -9.21 5.48 -26.91
C ILE A 841 -8.18 5.12 -25.82
N LEU A 842 -7.06 5.83 -25.82
CA LEU A 842 -5.89 5.52 -25.00
C LEU A 842 -5.74 6.56 -23.90
N ALA A 843 -5.60 6.10 -22.65
CA ALA A 843 -5.38 6.97 -21.50
C ALA A 843 -3.90 7.24 -21.25
N SER A 844 -3.04 6.22 -21.35
CA SER A 844 -1.60 6.38 -21.15
C SER A 844 -0.76 5.28 -21.78
N VAL A 845 0.51 5.59 -22.04
CA VAL A 845 1.58 4.61 -22.29
C VAL A 845 2.77 5.00 -21.43
N SER A 846 3.22 4.10 -20.57
CA SER A 846 4.27 4.39 -19.59
C SER A 846 5.22 3.22 -19.37
N TYR A 847 6.41 3.54 -18.85
CA TYR A 847 7.36 2.56 -18.34
C TYR A 847 7.86 2.96 -16.95
N HIS A 848 7.58 2.12 -15.97
CA HIS A 848 8.01 2.32 -14.59
C HIS A 848 9.32 1.55 -14.36
N SER A 849 10.44 2.26 -14.28
CA SER A 849 11.77 1.65 -14.18
C SER A 849 11.99 0.86 -12.88
N GLY A 850 11.36 1.27 -11.77
CA GLY A 850 11.43 0.58 -10.48
C GLY A 850 10.78 -0.80 -10.50
N THR A 851 9.65 -0.94 -11.19
CA THR A 851 8.92 -2.22 -11.36
C THR A 851 9.24 -2.93 -12.67
N ARG A 852 9.97 -2.27 -13.59
CA ARG A 852 10.27 -2.72 -14.96
C ARG A 852 9.01 -3.01 -15.78
N LYS A 853 7.93 -2.28 -15.52
CA LYS A 853 6.61 -2.50 -16.12
C LYS A 853 6.32 -1.50 -17.22
N VAL A 854 6.06 -1.99 -18.42
CA VAL A 854 5.48 -1.24 -19.53
C VAL A 854 3.96 -1.39 -19.46
N SER A 855 3.22 -0.29 -19.59
CA SER A 855 1.75 -0.31 -19.60
C SER A 855 1.21 0.54 -20.73
N ALA A 856 0.21 0.03 -21.45
CA ALA A 856 -0.69 0.81 -22.30
C ALA A 856 -2.10 0.70 -21.69
N VAL A 857 -2.58 1.80 -21.12
CA VAL A 857 -3.87 1.88 -20.40
C VAL A 857 -4.86 2.60 -21.29
N PHE A 858 -6.05 2.02 -21.44
CA PHE A 858 -7.13 2.57 -22.27
C PHE A 858 -8.10 3.39 -21.43
N VAL A 859 -8.83 4.30 -22.06
CA VAL A 859 -9.89 5.06 -21.39
C VAL A 859 -10.90 4.06 -20.79
N PRO A 860 -11.32 4.20 -19.51
CA PRO A 860 -12.20 3.24 -18.83
C PRO A 860 -13.45 2.85 -19.62
N THR A 861 -14.03 3.81 -20.34
CA THR A 861 -15.26 3.65 -21.14
C THR A 861 -15.03 3.16 -22.57
N TYR A 862 -13.77 3.01 -23.00
CA TYR A 862 -13.47 2.52 -24.34
C TYR A 862 -13.81 1.03 -24.44
N THR A 863 -14.67 0.70 -25.39
CA THR A 863 -15.03 -0.68 -25.73
C THR A 863 -14.50 -1.02 -27.12
N PRO A 864 -13.47 -1.87 -27.23
CA PRO A 864 -13.01 -2.35 -28.53
C PRO A 864 -14.06 -3.24 -29.20
N LYS A 865 -14.15 -3.14 -30.53
CA LYS A 865 -15.11 -3.91 -31.32
C LYS A 865 -14.62 -5.35 -31.53
N PRO A 866 -15.51 -6.35 -31.60
CA PRO A 866 -15.15 -7.67 -32.11
C PRO A 866 -14.51 -7.57 -33.51
N GLY A 867 -13.49 -8.38 -33.77
CA GLY A 867 -12.67 -8.36 -34.97
C GLY A 867 -11.51 -7.36 -34.95
N SER A 868 -11.35 -6.56 -33.89
CA SER A 868 -10.22 -5.64 -33.76
C SER A 868 -9.00 -6.27 -33.08
N THR A 869 -7.81 -5.76 -33.38
CA THR A 869 -6.56 -6.13 -32.71
C THR A 869 -5.89 -4.86 -32.19
N ILE A 870 -5.58 -4.85 -30.90
CA ILE A 870 -4.80 -3.79 -30.27
C ILE A 870 -3.38 -4.28 -30.08
N THR A 871 -2.39 -3.56 -30.58
CA THR A 871 -0.98 -3.95 -30.47
C THR A 871 -0.21 -2.89 -29.69
N LEU A 872 0.44 -3.30 -28.60
CA LEU A 872 1.51 -2.54 -27.94
C LEU A 872 2.86 -3.10 -28.39
N SER A 873 3.76 -2.24 -28.86
CA SER A 873 5.09 -2.65 -29.30
C SER A 873 6.19 -1.71 -28.81
N PHE A 874 7.35 -2.27 -28.44
CA PHE A 874 8.51 -1.54 -27.90
C PHE A 874 9.83 -2.31 -28.09
N ASN A 875 10.96 -1.60 -28.03
CA ASN A 875 12.31 -2.16 -28.24
C ASN A 875 12.97 -2.54 -26.93
N VAL A 876 13.57 -3.74 -26.91
CA VAL A 876 14.30 -4.28 -25.76
C VAL A 876 15.67 -4.82 -26.17
N LYS A 877 16.48 -5.15 -25.18
CA LYS A 877 17.77 -5.82 -25.36
C LYS A 877 18.00 -6.89 -24.29
N THR A 878 18.83 -7.86 -24.61
CA THR A 878 19.30 -8.82 -23.59
C THR A 878 20.12 -8.08 -22.52
N SER A 879 19.80 -8.29 -21.25
CA SER A 879 20.49 -7.64 -20.13
C SER A 879 21.88 -8.21 -19.89
N GLN A 880 22.75 -7.46 -19.20
CA GLN A 880 24.04 -7.98 -18.76
C GLN A 880 23.89 -9.20 -17.84
N SER A 881 22.83 -9.25 -17.03
CA SER A 881 22.60 -10.37 -16.11
C SER A 881 22.31 -11.68 -16.86
N ALA A 882 21.60 -11.61 -17.99
CA ALA A 882 21.33 -12.74 -18.87
C ALA A 882 22.61 -13.31 -19.48
N TYR A 883 23.52 -12.44 -19.96
CA TYR A 883 24.84 -12.86 -20.44
C TYR A 883 25.63 -13.60 -19.34
N GLN A 884 25.62 -13.07 -18.12
CA GLN A 884 26.32 -13.70 -16.99
C GLN A 884 25.72 -15.06 -16.64
N LYS A 885 24.38 -15.20 -16.64
CA LYS A 885 23.73 -16.50 -16.44
C LYS A 885 24.12 -17.49 -17.53
N TYR A 886 24.00 -17.08 -18.80
CA TYR A 886 24.36 -17.94 -19.93
C TYR A 886 25.81 -18.43 -19.86
N ALA A 887 26.75 -17.56 -19.51
CA ALA A 887 28.16 -17.91 -19.39
C ALA A 887 28.48 -18.89 -18.24
N LYS A 888 27.60 -19.00 -17.23
CA LYS A 888 27.77 -19.93 -16.10
C LYS A 888 27.16 -21.28 -16.39
N GLU A 889 25.96 -21.30 -16.97
CA GLU A 889 25.11 -22.48 -16.98
C GLU A 889 24.36 -22.72 -18.30
N GLY A 890 24.57 -21.90 -19.33
CA GLY A 890 23.83 -21.96 -20.59
C GLY A 890 22.34 -21.65 -20.44
N TYR A 891 21.51 -22.10 -21.38
CA TYR A 891 20.05 -22.05 -21.26
C TYR A 891 19.58 -23.33 -20.54
N GLN A 892 19.14 -23.22 -19.29
CA GLN A 892 18.69 -24.33 -18.42
C GLN A 892 17.35 -24.94 -18.87
N GLU A 893 17.26 -25.41 -20.12
CA GLU A 893 16.04 -25.95 -20.76
C GLU A 893 14.84 -24.98 -20.86
N VAL A 894 15.06 -23.69 -20.61
CA VAL A 894 14.01 -22.67 -20.80
C VAL A 894 13.86 -22.38 -22.28
N THR A 895 12.66 -22.62 -22.82
CA THR A 895 12.33 -22.35 -24.22
C THR A 895 11.16 -21.39 -24.38
N GLY A 896 11.17 -20.57 -25.43
CA GLY A 896 10.03 -19.71 -25.76
C GLY A 896 8.77 -20.53 -26.04
N ASN A 897 7.62 -19.99 -25.62
CA ASN A 897 6.33 -20.64 -25.87
C ASN A 897 6.03 -20.74 -27.38
N ALA A 898 5.10 -21.62 -27.74
CA ALA A 898 4.65 -21.74 -29.13
C ALA A 898 4.03 -20.42 -29.62
N ASN A 899 4.17 -20.14 -30.93
CA ASN A 899 3.61 -18.95 -31.60
C ASN A 899 4.10 -17.62 -31.00
N THR A 900 5.38 -17.57 -30.57
CA THR A 900 6.01 -16.36 -30.04
C THR A 900 6.96 -15.68 -31.02
N ASP A 901 7.04 -16.17 -32.26
CA ASP A 901 7.84 -15.55 -33.32
C ASP A 901 6.99 -14.62 -34.18
N TYR A 902 7.49 -13.41 -34.42
CA TYR A 902 6.86 -12.46 -35.34
C TYR A 902 7.14 -12.85 -36.80
N ASN A 903 6.13 -12.78 -37.68
CA ASN A 903 6.25 -12.96 -39.15
C ASN A 903 7.09 -14.16 -39.65
N GLY A 904 7.11 -15.27 -38.92
CA GLY A 904 7.86 -16.48 -39.32
C GLY A 904 9.34 -16.45 -38.94
N ASN A 905 9.75 -15.55 -38.05
CA ASN A 905 11.01 -15.64 -37.32
C ASN A 905 11.11 -17.02 -36.61
N ALA A 906 12.32 -17.44 -36.25
CA ALA A 906 12.61 -18.68 -35.53
C ALA A 906 13.51 -18.43 -34.32
N THR A 907 13.36 -17.27 -33.69
CA THR A 907 14.22 -16.84 -32.58
C THR A 907 13.63 -17.21 -31.23
N SER A 908 12.34 -17.49 -31.10
CA SER A 908 11.72 -17.73 -29.79
C SER A 908 11.01 -19.08 -29.68
N SER A 909 10.07 -19.42 -30.57
CA SER A 909 9.21 -20.60 -30.35
C SER A 909 10.04 -21.88 -30.32
N GLY A 910 10.03 -22.56 -29.17
CA GLY A 910 10.81 -23.78 -28.95
C GLY A 910 12.34 -23.58 -28.94
N GLN A 911 12.83 -22.35 -29.05
CA GLN A 911 14.25 -22.03 -28.96
C GLN A 911 14.65 -21.80 -27.50
N GLY A 912 15.88 -22.20 -27.16
CA GLY A 912 16.46 -21.90 -25.85
C GLY A 912 16.70 -20.39 -25.67
N GLY A 913 16.43 -19.86 -24.48
CA GLY A 913 16.69 -18.46 -24.18
C GLY A 913 16.17 -18.04 -22.80
N PHE A 914 16.25 -16.74 -22.52
CA PHE A 914 15.72 -16.14 -21.29
C PHE A 914 14.35 -15.51 -21.55
N PRO A 915 13.33 -15.76 -20.70
CA PRO A 915 12.00 -15.19 -20.89
C PRO A 915 12.05 -13.66 -20.96
N SER A 916 11.31 -13.05 -21.89
CA SER A 916 11.32 -11.61 -22.05
C SER A 916 10.60 -10.89 -20.90
N ASN A 917 9.62 -11.56 -20.29
CA ASN A 917 8.76 -11.00 -19.26
C ASN A 917 8.69 -11.90 -18.02
N ALA A 918 8.71 -11.25 -16.86
CA ALA A 918 8.34 -11.85 -15.60
C ALA A 918 6.82 -12.08 -15.53
N LEU A 919 6.04 -11.11 -16.01
CA LEU A 919 4.59 -11.19 -16.15
C LEU A 919 4.17 -10.28 -17.31
N ALA A 920 3.40 -10.80 -18.25
CA ALA A 920 2.72 -9.97 -19.24
C ALA A 920 1.25 -10.38 -19.27
N GLN A 921 0.35 -9.41 -19.25
CA GLN A 921 -1.08 -9.65 -19.22
C GLN A 921 -1.87 -8.54 -19.91
N VAL A 922 -3.04 -8.91 -20.41
CA VAL A 922 -4.10 -7.97 -20.75
C VAL A 922 -5.12 -8.02 -19.62
N THR A 923 -5.39 -6.89 -18.99
CA THR A 923 -6.42 -6.74 -17.97
C THR A 923 -7.62 -6.02 -18.58
N TYR A 924 -8.82 -6.41 -18.20
CA TYR A 924 -10.04 -5.82 -18.70
C TYR A 924 -11.18 -6.08 -17.74
N TRP A 925 -12.27 -5.37 -17.93
CA TRP A 925 -13.54 -5.67 -17.31
C TRP A 925 -14.44 -6.28 -18.36
N LYS A 926 -14.96 -7.46 -18.07
CA LYS A 926 -15.94 -8.14 -18.90
C LYS A 926 -17.28 -8.06 -18.18
N ASP A 927 -18.21 -7.29 -18.75
CA ASP A 927 -19.54 -7.07 -18.18
C ASP A 927 -19.51 -6.52 -16.74
N GLY A 928 -18.55 -5.63 -16.47
CA GLY A 928 -18.36 -5.03 -15.14
C GLY A 928 -17.52 -5.86 -14.18
N VAL A 929 -17.16 -7.11 -14.55
CA VAL A 929 -16.31 -7.98 -13.74
C VAL A 929 -14.86 -7.89 -14.22
N ALA A 930 -13.96 -7.51 -13.32
CA ALA A 930 -12.53 -7.48 -13.61
C ALA A 930 -11.99 -8.89 -13.90
N ASP A 931 -11.20 -9.01 -14.96
CA ASP A 931 -10.57 -10.25 -15.40
C ASP A 931 -9.24 -9.94 -16.12
N SER A 932 -8.44 -10.97 -16.36
CA SER A 932 -7.15 -10.83 -17.03
C SER A 932 -6.74 -12.09 -17.77
N GLN A 933 -5.98 -11.93 -18.84
CA GLN A 933 -5.34 -13.04 -19.54
C GLN A 933 -3.85 -12.80 -19.67
N LYS A 934 -3.07 -13.86 -19.43
CA LYS A 934 -1.61 -13.81 -19.51
C LYS A 934 -1.15 -14.00 -20.95
N TYR A 935 -0.19 -13.19 -21.34
CA TYR A 935 0.54 -13.39 -22.59
C TYR A 935 1.53 -14.55 -22.46
N PRO A 936 1.81 -15.26 -23.57
CA PRO A 936 2.92 -16.20 -23.63
C PRO A 936 4.27 -15.50 -23.41
N HIS A 937 5.28 -16.27 -23.04
CA HIS A 937 6.62 -15.78 -22.76
C HIS A 937 7.56 -16.07 -23.95
N PRO A 938 7.83 -15.10 -24.83
CA PRO A 938 8.94 -15.21 -25.79
C PRO A 938 10.28 -15.22 -25.04
N VAL A 939 11.33 -15.67 -25.70
CA VAL A 939 12.70 -15.65 -25.16
C VAL A 939 13.65 -14.78 -25.95
N VAL A 940 14.60 -14.17 -25.25
CA VAL A 940 15.80 -13.54 -25.83
C VAL A 940 17.01 -14.46 -25.70
N GLN A 941 17.96 -14.34 -26.62
CA GLN A 941 19.23 -15.06 -26.59
C GLN A 941 20.39 -14.12 -26.33
N ALA A 942 21.30 -14.60 -25.49
CA ALA A 942 22.67 -14.10 -25.44
C ALA A 942 23.37 -14.36 -26.78
N VAL A 943 23.91 -13.31 -27.38
CA VAL A 943 24.74 -13.42 -28.58
C VAL A 943 26.05 -14.09 -28.21
N THR A 944 26.42 -15.14 -28.93
CA THR A 944 27.66 -15.89 -28.69
C THR A 944 28.66 -15.76 -29.82
N CYS A 945 29.93 -15.77 -29.46
CA CYS A 945 31.08 -15.80 -30.34
C CYS A 945 31.64 -17.22 -30.49
N LYS A 946 32.26 -17.45 -31.65
CA LYS A 946 33.05 -18.63 -31.96
C LYS A 946 34.51 -18.23 -32.05
N VAL A 947 35.38 -18.98 -31.39
CA VAL A 947 36.83 -18.75 -31.39
C VAL A 947 37.55 -19.96 -31.93
N VAL A 948 38.44 -19.72 -32.89
CA VAL A 948 39.35 -20.72 -33.42
C VAL A 948 40.74 -20.41 -32.91
N ILE A 949 41.40 -21.36 -32.28
CA ILE A 949 42.81 -21.29 -31.90
C ILE A 949 43.60 -22.15 -32.88
N GLN A 950 44.69 -21.59 -33.39
CA GLN A 950 45.61 -22.28 -34.29
C GLN A 950 46.98 -22.43 -33.63
N LYS A 951 47.35 -23.66 -33.30
CA LYS A 951 48.60 -23.98 -32.62
C LYS A 951 49.71 -24.25 -33.64
N THR A 952 50.81 -23.49 -33.55
CA THR A 952 51.91 -23.55 -34.53
C THR A 952 53.29 -23.69 -33.90
N ASP A 953 54.27 -24.03 -34.74
CA ASP A 953 55.69 -23.90 -34.43
C ASP A 953 56.12 -22.43 -34.51
N SER A 954 56.85 -21.95 -33.50
CA SER A 954 57.33 -20.56 -33.45
C SER A 954 58.37 -20.22 -34.53
N ARG A 955 58.99 -21.22 -35.17
CA ARG A 955 60.00 -21.05 -36.24
C ARG A 955 59.41 -21.24 -37.64
N ASP A 956 58.27 -21.92 -37.73
CA ASP A 956 57.56 -22.21 -38.97
C ASP A 956 56.05 -22.19 -38.71
N SER A 957 55.42 -21.04 -38.96
CA SER A 957 53.98 -20.83 -38.74
C SER A 957 53.09 -21.70 -39.63
N THR A 958 53.64 -22.36 -40.67
CA THR A 958 52.89 -23.31 -41.49
C THR A 958 52.81 -24.71 -40.87
N LYS A 959 53.64 -24.99 -39.85
CA LYS A 959 53.68 -26.26 -39.15
C LYS A 959 52.71 -26.25 -37.96
N MET A 960 51.59 -26.95 -38.12
CA MET A 960 50.54 -27.05 -37.11
C MET A 960 50.85 -28.12 -36.05
N LEU A 961 50.49 -27.85 -34.79
CA LEU A 961 50.85 -28.69 -33.64
C LEU A 961 49.63 -29.31 -32.95
N SER A 962 49.49 -30.63 -33.08
CA SER A 962 48.46 -31.42 -32.40
C SER A 962 48.85 -31.79 -30.96
N GLY A 963 47.85 -31.98 -30.09
CA GLY A 963 48.05 -32.52 -28.74
C GLY A 963 48.52 -31.52 -27.68
N ALA A 964 48.49 -30.22 -27.97
CA ALA A 964 48.56 -29.20 -26.91
C ALA A 964 47.27 -29.28 -26.08
N GLU A 965 47.38 -29.15 -24.76
CA GLU A 965 46.24 -29.11 -23.87
C GLU A 965 46.13 -27.74 -23.19
N PHE A 966 44.92 -27.21 -23.09
CA PHE A 966 44.62 -25.88 -22.56
C PHE A 966 43.46 -25.91 -21.56
N THR A 967 43.43 -24.88 -20.72
CA THR A 967 42.26 -24.51 -19.92
C THR A 967 41.88 -23.08 -20.29
N LEU A 968 40.60 -22.85 -20.58
CA LEU A 968 40.06 -21.51 -20.83
C LEU A 968 39.62 -20.89 -19.51
N TYR A 969 39.95 -19.62 -19.32
CA TYR A 969 39.47 -18.80 -18.24
C TYR A 969 38.77 -17.56 -18.81
N ARG A 970 37.70 -17.12 -18.17
CA ARG A 970 37.12 -15.78 -18.40
C ARG A 970 37.35 -14.90 -17.20
N GLU A 971 37.30 -13.59 -17.38
CA GLU A 971 37.25 -12.68 -16.24
C GLU A 971 36.00 -12.97 -15.37
N ALA A 972 36.18 -12.92 -14.06
CA ALA A 972 35.14 -13.13 -13.07
C ALA A 972 34.16 -11.94 -13.08
N PHE A 973 32.85 -12.22 -13.12
CA PHE A 973 31.86 -11.17 -12.95
C PHE A 973 31.83 -10.68 -11.50
N ALA A 974 31.28 -9.48 -11.29
CA ALA A 974 31.08 -8.94 -9.96
C ALA A 974 30.37 -9.97 -9.04
N GLY A 975 30.97 -10.26 -7.88
CA GLY A 975 30.45 -11.21 -6.91
C GLY A 975 30.87 -12.68 -7.12
N GLU A 976 31.58 -13.00 -8.20
CA GLU A 976 32.14 -14.34 -8.39
C GLU A 976 33.49 -14.52 -7.67
N THR A 977 33.73 -15.74 -7.18
CA THR A 977 35.04 -16.12 -6.63
C THR A 977 35.90 -16.67 -7.76
N GLY A 978 36.82 -15.85 -8.26
CA GLY A 978 37.81 -16.27 -9.25
C GLY A 978 39.18 -16.59 -8.65
N VAL A 979 40.10 -17.00 -9.52
CA VAL A 979 41.52 -17.24 -9.23
C VAL A 979 42.37 -16.16 -9.90
N THR A 980 43.55 -15.88 -9.34
CA THR A 980 44.56 -15.05 -9.99
C THR A 980 45.41 -15.90 -10.92
N LEU A 981 45.62 -15.44 -12.15
CA LEU A 981 46.52 -16.07 -13.11
C LEU A 981 47.88 -15.36 -13.08
N ASP A 982 48.97 -16.11 -13.16
CA ASP A 982 50.32 -15.54 -13.07
C ASP A 982 50.59 -14.61 -14.26
N GLY A 983 50.97 -13.36 -13.96
CA GLY A 983 51.21 -12.32 -14.97
C GLY A 983 49.97 -11.69 -15.61
N GLN A 984 48.76 -11.91 -15.06
CA GLN A 984 47.53 -11.25 -15.48
C GLN A 984 46.89 -10.47 -14.33
N ASP A 985 46.43 -9.26 -14.60
CA ASP A 985 45.64 -8.48 -13.65
C ASP A 985 44.18 -8.99 -13.68
N GLY A 986 43.52 -8.96 -12.51
CA GLY A 986 42.12 -9.37 -12.36
C GLY A 986 41.91 -10.75 -11.73
N SER A 987 40.63 -11.15 -11.66
CA SER A 987 40.19 -12.44 -11.12
C SER A 987 39.50 -13.23 -12.23
N TYR A 988 39.79 -14.52 -12.33
CA TYR A 988 39.38 -15.35 -13.47
C TYR A 988 38.63 -16.60 -13.03
N VAL A 989 37.63 -17.00 -13.80
CA VAL A 989 36.85 -18.23 -13.59
C VAL A 989 37.13 -19.21 -14.73
N MET A 990 37.36 -20.46 -14.39
CA MET A 990 37.59 -21.53 -15.38
C MET A 990 36.31 -21.79 -16.18
N VAL A 991 36.43 -21.85 -17.50
CA VAL A 991 35.33 -22.12 -18.44
C VAL A 991 35.47 -23.54 -18.98
N GLY A 992 34.60 -24.44 -18.53
CA GLY A 992 34.50 -25.81 -19.03
C GLY A 992 35.66 -26.75 -18.65
N GLU A 993 35.75 -27.87 -19.35
CA GLU A 993 36.78 -28.90 -19.16
C GLU A 993 38.04 -28.64 -20.00
N LYS A 994 39.01 -29.55 -19.87
CA LYS A 994 40.30 -29.52 -20.57
C LYS A 994 40.14 -29.58 -22.10
N LEU A 995 40.74 -28.62 -22.79
CA LEU A 995 40.71 -28.49 -24.25
C LEU A 995 41.99 -29.08 -24.86
N THR A 996 41.90 -29.74 -26.02
CA THR A 996 43.06 -30.34 -26.70
C THR A 996 43.07 -30.01 -28.18
N THR A 997 44.22 -29.61 -28.74
CA THR A 997 44.33 -29.33 -30.18
C THR A 997 44.26 -30.60 -31.01
N ASP A 998 43.51 -30.53 -32.11
CA ASP A 998 43.30 -31.64 -33.03
C ASP A 998 44.53 -31.93 -33.91
N LYS A 999 44.39 -32.84 -34.88
CA LYS A 999 45.48 -33.22 -35.81
C LYS A 999 45.94 -32.07 -36.70
N ASN A 1000 45.10 -31.06 -36.93
CA ASN A 1000 45.41 -29.87 -37.70
C ASN A 1000 45.92 -28.74 -36.80
N GLY A 1001 46.21 -29.02 -35.52
CA GLY A 1001 46.61 -28.03 -34.53
C GLY A 1001 45.51 -27.04 -34.17
N GLN A 1002 44.26 -27.34 -34.49
CA GLN A 1002 43.12 -26.47 -34.29
C GLN A 1002 42.39 -26.81 -32.99
N LEU A 1003 41.90 -25.78 -32.32
CA LEU A 1003 40.97 -25.89 -31.20
C LEU A 1003 39.82 -24.91 -31.44
N ILE A 1004 38.58 -25.41 -31.44
CA ILE A 1004 37.39 -24.61 -31.68
C ILE A 1004 36.60 -24.51 -30.37
N MET A 1005 36.26 -23.28 -29.98
CA MET A 1005 35.44 -22.98 -28.81
C MET A 1005 34.22 -22.21 -29.30
N ASP A 1006 33.05 -22.81 -29.15
CA ASP A 1006 31.76 -22.22 -29.51
C ASP A 1006 31.01 -21.75 -28.24
N ASN A 1007 29.93 -20.98 -28.41
CA ASN A 1007 29.03 -20.54 -27.33
C ASN A 1007 29.68 -19.64 -26.26
N LEU A 1008 30.73 -18.89 -26.61
CA LEU A 1008 31.37 -17.95 -25.70
C LEU A 1008 30.66 -16.60 -25.76
N ILE A 1009 30.42 -15.94 -24.64
CA ILE A 1009 29.90 -14.56 -24.68
C ILE A 1009 31.04 -13.56 -24.90
N PRO A 1010 30.74 -12.35 -25.42
CA PRO A 1010 31.71 -11.25 -25.47
C PRO A 1010 32.29 -10.93 -24.07
N GLY A 1011 33.58 -10.63 -24.01
CA GLY A 1011 34.32 -10.37 -22.77
C GLY A 1011 35.78 -10.77 -22.83
N ASP A 1012 36.47 -10.68 -21.70
CA ASP A 1012 37.89 -10.94 -21.56
C ASP A 1012 38.19 -12.39 -21.13
N TYR A 1013 39.13 -13.01 -21.82
CA TYR A 1013 39.51 -14.40 -21.63
C TYR A 1013 41.03 -14.58 -21.54
N CYS A 1014 41.44 -15.65 -20.88
CA CYS A 1014 42.82 -16.11 -20.80
C CYS A 1014 42.90 -17.58 -21.14
N LEU A 1015 43.73 -17.92 -22.13
CA LEU A 1015 44.04 -19.31 -22.46
C LEU A 1015 45.33 -19.73 -21.74
N VAL A 1016 45.25 -20.76 -20.90
CA VAL A 1016 46.40 -21.28 -20.14
C VAL A 1016 46.79 -22.65 -20.70
N GLU A 1017 48.00 -22.77 -21.26
CA GLU A 1017 48.52 -24.06 -21.70
C GLU A 1017 48.76 -24.95 -20.46
N THR A 1018 48.17 -26.13 -20.42
CA THR A 1018 48.36 -27.11 -19.35
C THR A 1018 49.39 -28.17 -19.74
N LYS A 1019 49.49 -28.50 -21.04
CA LYS A 1019 50.49 -29.41 -21.62
C LYS A 1019 50.90 -28.95 -23.02
N ALA A 1020 52.21 -28.87 -23.27
CA ALA A 1020 52.72 -28.61 -24.62
C ALA A 1020 52.57 -29.81 -25.57
N PRO A 1021 52.51 -29.58 -26.89
CA PRO A 1021 52.72 -30.62 -27.89
C PRO A 1021 54.06 -31.35 -27.69
N ASP A 1022 54.11 -32.60 -28.12
CA ASP A 1022 55.33 -33.41 -28.04
C ASP A 1022 56.51 -32.72 -28.74
N HIS A 1023 57.66 -32.68 -28.08
CA HIS A 1023 58.89 -31.99 -28.53
C HIS A 1023 58.84 -30.46 -28.51
N TYR A 1024 57.86 -29.85 -27.84
CA TYR A 1024 57.78 -28.41 -27.63
C TYR A 1024 57.91 -28.00 -26.16
N ARG A 1025 58.35 -26.77 -25.93
CA ARG A 1025 58.34 -26.13 -24.60
C ARG A 1025 56.93 -25.67 -24.28
N LYS A 1026 56.51 -25.87 -23.03
CA LYS A 1026 55.24 -25.36 -22.48
C LYS A 1026 55.31 -23.85 -22.30
N LEU A 1027 54.26 -23.14 -22.71
CA LEU A 1027 54.05 -21.74 -22.40
C LEU A 1027 53.89 -21.55 -20.90
N THR A 1028 54.67 -20.64 -20.34
CA THR A 1028 54.62 -20.32 -18.90
C THR A 1028 53.67 -19.18 -18.58
N ALA A 1029 53.39 -18.30 -19.56
CA ALA A 1029 52.45 -17.20 -19.42
C ALA A 1029 51.08 -17.56 -20.01
N PRO A 1030 49.97 -17.15 -19.38
CA PRO A 1030 48.64 -17.15 -20.00
C PRO A 1030 48.60 -16.30 -21.28
N VAL A 1031 47.74 -16.65 -22.22
CA VAL A 1031 47.48 -15.89 -23.46
C VAL A 1031 46.16 -15.12 -23.30
N PRO A 1032 46.18 -13.82 -23.00
CA PRO A 1032 44.97 -13.01 -22.92
C PRO A 1032 44.40 -12.71 -24.31
N PHE A 1033 43.07 -12.62 -24.41
CA PHE A 1033 42.38 -12.14 -25.59
C PHE A 1033 40.97 -11.63 -25.21
N THR A 1034 40.49 -10.62 -25.92
CA THR A 1034 39.15 -10.06 -25.77
C THR A 1034 38.27 -10.52 -26.92
N LEU A 1035 37.04 -10.93 -26.61
CA LEU A 1035 36.01 -11.22 -27.60
C LEU A 1035 35.02 -10.05 -27.69
N SER A 1036 34.92 -9.48 -28.90
CA SER A 1036 33.94 -8.44 -29.23
C SER A 1036 32.95 -8.94 -30.30
N ARG A 1037 31.79 -8.29 -30.38
CA ARG A 1037 30.74 -8.62 -31.37
C ARG A 1037 31.11 -8.04 -32.74
N LYS A 1038 30.79 -8.78 -33.81
CA LYS A 1038 30.74 -8.22 -35.17
C LYS A 1038 29.29 -8.06 -35.61
N THR A 1039 29.04 -7.14 -36.54
CA THR A 1039 27.75 -6.96 -37.22
C THR A 1039 27.27 -8.18 -38.01
N ASP A 1040 28.14 -9.18 -38.26
CA ASP A 1040 27.81 -10.45 -38.94
C ASP A 1040 27.72 -11.67 -38.00
N GLY A 1041 27.84 -11.47 -36.68
CA GLY A 1041 27.77 -12.55 -35.68
C GLY A 1041 29.02 -13.42 -35.54
N THR A 1042 30.12 -13.16 -36.26
CA THR A 1042 31.30 -14.06 -36.24
C THR A 1042 32.30 -13.82 -35.12
N GLY A 1043 32.15 -12.74 -34.32
CA GLY A 1043 33.01 -12.40 -33.18
C GLY A 1043 34.45 -12.04 -33.60
N GLN A 1044 34.94 -10.86 -33.21
CA GLN A 1044 36.32 -10.45 -33.48
C GLN A 1044 37.18 -10.61 -32.24
N ILE A 1045 38.43 -11.04 -32.42
CA ILE A 1045 39.45 -11.12 -31.37
C ILE A 1045 40.21 -9.80 -31.37
N GLU A 1046 40.19 -9.07 -30.26
CA GLU A 1046 41.00 -7.87 -30.05
C GLU A 1046 41.95 -8.10 -28.86
N GLY A 1047 43.21 -7.66 -28.95
CA GLY A 1047 44.12 -7.63 -27.80
C GLY A 1047 44.94 -8.89 -27.51
N SER A 1048 45.63 -9.46 -28.49
CA SER A 1048 46.84 -10.26 -28.22
C SER A 1048 48.00 -9.74 -29.05
N ASP A 1049 49.22 -9.71 -28.48
CA ASP A 1049 50.48 -9.29 -29.15
C ASP A 1049 50.94 -10.24 -30.29
N LEU A 1050 50.01 -10.94 -30.94
CA LEU A 1050 50.23 -11.86 -32.05
C LEU A 1050 49.15 -11.63 -33.11
N THR A 1051 49.35 -10.59 -33.93
CA THR A 1051 48.57 -10.38 -35.16
C THR A 1051 49.21 -11.08 -36.36
N ILE A 1052 48.38 -11.66 -37.24
CA ILE A 1052 48.26 -11.28 -38.66
C ILE A 1052 47.03 -11.98 -39.29
N THR A 1053 46.37 -11.17 -40.10
CA THR A 1053 45.26 -11.30 -41.06
C THR A 1053 45.47 -12.35 -42.17
N VAL A 1054 44.42 -13.09 -42.58
CA VAL A 1054 44.24 -13.60 -43.97
C VAL A 1054 42.74 -13.77 -44.32
N ASP A 1055 42.36 -13.15 -45.44
CA ASP A 1055 41.17 -13.26 -46.34
C ASP A 1055 39.75 -13.62 -45.83
N GLU A 1056 38.78 -12.92 -46.43
CA GLU A 1056 37.33 -12.86 -46.14
C GLU A 1056 36.55 -14.20 -46.15
N GLU A 1057 37.19 -15.35 -46.33
CA GLU A 1057 36.54 -16.67 -46.38
C GLU A 1057 36.85 -17.60 -45.20
N THR A 1058 37.73 -17.21 -44.25
CA THR A 1058 38.08 -18.03 -43.07
C THR A 1058 37.93 -17.27 -41.75
N LEU A 1059 37.26 -17.88 -40.75
CA LEU A 1059 37.06 -17.31 -39.40
C LEU A 1059 38.39 -16.82 -38.80
N PRO A 1060 38.43 -15.66 -38.10
CA PRO A 1060 39.64 -15.16 -37.47
C PRO A 1060 40.15 -16.17 -36.42
N ALA A 1061 41.41 -16.60 -36.57
CA ALA A 1061 42.04 -17.55 -35.65
C ALA A 1061 43.05 -16.85 -34.73
N LEU A 1062 43.06 -17.22 -33.45
CA LEU A 1062 44.10 -16.86 -32.49
C LEU A 1062 45.31 -17.79 -32.67
N TRP A 1063 46.42 -17.24 -33.16
CA TRP A 1063 47.62 -18.03 -33.42
C TRP A 1063 48.50 -18.14 -32.18
N VAL A 1064 48.71 -19.36 -31.69
CA VAL A 1064 49.46 -19.63 -30.46
C VAL A 1064 50.71 -20.45 -30.80
N PRO A 1065 51.90 -19.84 -30.93
CA PRO A 1065 53.13 -20.55 -31.28
C PRO A 1065 53.78 -21.23 -30.06
N ASN A 1066 54.39 -22.42 -30.23
CA ASN A 1066 55.32 -22.99 -29.23
C ASN A 1066 56.73 -23.07 -29.80
N ILE A 1067 57.71 -22.92 -28.90
CA ILE A 1067 59.11 -23.04 -29.23
C ILE A 1067 59.51 -24.53 -29.18
N PRO A 1068 60.04 -25.12 -30.28
CA PRO A 1068 60.51 -26.50 -30.25
C PRO A 1068 61.75 -26.62 -29.35
N TRP A 1069 61.96 -27.80 -28.74
CA TRP A 1069 63.17 -28.06 -27.95
C TRP A 1069 64.40 -28.03 -28.85
N ASP A 1070 65.42 -27.26 -28.46
CA ASP A 1070 66.65 -27.17 -29.24
C ASP A 1070 67.46 -28.46 -29.26
N HIS A 1071 67.32 -29.34 -28.26
CA HIS A 1071 68.03 -30.63 -28.13
C HIS A 1071 67.13 -31.69 -27.45
N GLU A 1072 67.31 -32.97 -27.78
CA GLU A 1072 66.68 -34.09 -27.06
C GLU A 1072 67.06 -34.03 -25.58
N LEU A 1073 66.12 -33.66 -24.71
CA LEU A 1073 66.31 -33.81 -23.27
C LEU A 1073 66.18 -35.28 -22.89
N PRO A 1074 67.04 -35.82 -22.01
CA PRO A 1074 66.91 -37.19 -21.53
C PRO A 1074 65.59 -37.30 -20.76
N GLN A 1075 64.82 -38.35 -21.02
CA GLN A 1075 63.64 -38.70 -20.21
C GLN A 1075 64.01 -38.59 -18.72
N THR A 1076 63.42 -37.64 -18.00
CA THR A 1076 63.49 -37.56 -16.54
C THR A 1076 62.57 -38.62 -15.94
N GLY A 1077 63.03 -39.87 -16.08
CA GLY A 1077 62.41 -41.10 -15.60
C GLY A 1077 63.30 -42.34 -15.75
N GLY A 1078 64.60 -42.18 -16.02
CA GLY A 1078 65.51 -43.29 -16.25
C GLY A 1078 66.12 -43.85 -14.95
N ILE A 1079 65.93 -45.17 -14.73
CA ILE A 1079 66.70 -46.20 -13.98
C ILE A 1079 67.26 -45.90 -12.56
N GLY A 1080 67.55 -44.66 -12.19
CA GLY A 1080 68.16 -44.29 -10.90
C GLY A 1080 67.21 -44.32 -9.69
N SER A 1081 65.90 -44.16 -9.88
CA SER A 1081 64.93 -44.20 -8.77
C SER A 1081 64.79 -45.59 -8.15
N VAL A 1082 64.95 -46.65 -8.96
CA VAL A 1082 64.92 -48.06 -8.52
C VAL A 1082 66.06 -48.37 -7.56
N SER A 1083 67.26 -47.82 -7.79
CA SER A 1083 68.41 -48.00 -6.89
C SER A 1083 68.21 -47.35 -5.52
N TYR A 1084 67.59 -46.16 -5.45
CA TYR A 1084 67.29 -45.50 -4.18
C TYR A 1084 66.12 -46.14 -3.44
N THR A 1085 65.08 -46.61 -4.13
CA THR A 1085 63.98 -47.36 -3.49
C THR A 1085 64.41 -48.76 -3.05
N ALA A 1086 65.20 -49.48 -3.87
CA ALA A 1086 65.77 -50.77 -3.48
C ALA A 1086 66.78 -50.61 -2.33
N GLY A 1087 67.62 -49.57 -2.36
CA GLY A 1087 68.53 -49.23 -1.27
C GLY A 1087 67.78 -48.85 0.01
N GLY A 1088 66.71 -48.05 -0.09
CA GLY A 1088 65.87 -47.66 1.03
C GLY A 1088 65.11 -48.85 1.65
N LEU A 1089 64.59 -49.75 0.82
CA LEU A 1089 63.94 -51.00 1.26
C LEU A 1089 64.94 -51.97 1.91
N LEU A 1090 66.18 -52.06 1.39
CA LEU A 1090 67.24 -52.86 2.01
C LEU A 1090 67.69 -52.29 3.36
N LEU A 1091 67.80 -50.96 3.48
CA LEU A 1091 68.17 -50.30 4.74
C LEU A 1091 67.07 -50.45 5.80
N THR A 1092 65.79 -50.38 5.41
CA THR A 1092 64.67 -50.63 6.33
C THR A 1092 64.57 -52.11 6.72
N ALA A 1093 64.75 -53.05 5.79
CA ALA A 1093 64.83 -54.47 6.12
C ALA A 1093 66.03 -54.79 7.04
N ALA A 1094 67.19 -54.17 6.82
CA ALA A 1094 68.37 -54.30 7.69
C ALA A 1094 68.13 -53.71 9.08
N ALA A 1095 67.46 -52.56 9.18
CA ALA A 1095 67.07 -51.95 10.45
C ALA A 1095 66.07 -52.84 11.22
N ILE A 1096 65.09 -53.42 10.54
CA ILE A 1096 64.12 -54.35 11.13
C ILE A 1096 64.82 -55.65 11.59
N LEU A 1097 65.76 -56.19 10.81
CA LEU A 1097 66.57 -57.36 11.17
C LEU A 1097 67.51 -57.09 12.35
N LEU A 1098 68.09 -55.89 12.45
CA LEU A 1098 68.91 -55.46 13.58
C LEU A 1098 68.07 -55.25 14.84
N LEU A 1099 66.87 -54.69 14.73
CA LEU A 1099 65.92 -54.56 15.83
C LEU A 1099 65.38 -55.93 16.29
N TYR A 1100 65.15 -56.85 15.36
CA TYR A 1100 64.77 -58.23 15.66
C TYR A 1100 65.92 -58.99 16.34
N LYS A 1101 67.17 -58.85 15.88
CA LYS A 1101 68.37 -59.41 16.55
C LYS A 1101 68.63 -58.76 17.92
N LYS A 1102 68.37 -57.47 18.09
CA LYS A 1102 68.48 -56.74 19.38
C LYS A 1102 67.38 -57.15 20.37
N LYS A 1103 66.17 -57.43 19.89
CA LYS A 1103 65.05 -57.94 20.69
C LYS A 1103 65.20 -59.44 21.03
N LYS A 1104 65.84 -60.23 20.16
CA LYS A 1104 66.20 -61.64 20.42
C LYS A 1104 67.33 -61.76 21.45
N ARG A 1105 68.41 -60.95 21.36
CA ARG A 1105 69.46 -60.89 22.39
C ARG A 1105 68.94 -60.43 23.76
N ARG A 1106 68.03 -59.44 23.82
CA ARG A 1106 67.36 -59.06 25.09
C ARG A 1106 66.41 -60.12 25.66
N ARG A 1107 65.96 -61.09 24.86
CA ARG A 1107 65.14 -62.22 25.33
C ARG A 1107 65.99 -63.42 25.75
N GLU A 1108 67.23 -63.53 25.27
CA GLU A 1108 68.18 -64.57 25.67
C GLU A 1108 68.93 -64.18 26.97
N ASP A 1109 69.20 -62.88 27.20
CA ASP A 1109 69.82 -62.39 28.45
C ASP A 1109 68.85 -62.33 29.65
N PHE A 1110 67.53 -62.41 29.44
CA PHE A 1110 66.51 -62.45 30.51
C PHE A 1110 66.08 -63.89 30.86
N ALA A 1111 66.69 -64.90 30.24
CA ALA A 1111 66.45 -66.32 30.50
C ALA A 1111 67.64 -67.00 31.21
N SER A 1112 68.65 -66.24 31.66
CA SER A 1112 69.76 -66.73 32.50
C SER A 1112 70.15 -65.81 33.66
N SER A 1113 69.22 -65.01 34.19
CA SER A 1113 69.33 -64.33 35.50
C SER A 1113 68.00 -64.29 36.22
#